data_AF-A0A8F5VPV3-F1
#
_entry.id   AF-A0A8F5VPV3-F1
#
_cell.length_a   1.000
_cell.length_b   1.000
_cell.length_c   1.000
_cell.angle_alpha   90.00
_cell.angle_beta   90.00
_cell.angle_gamma   90.00
#
_symmetry.space_group_name_H-M   'P 1'
#
loop_
_entity.id
_entity.type
_entity.pdbx_description
1 polymer ?
#
loop_
_entity_poly.entity_id
_entity_poly.type
_entity_poly.pdbx_seq_one_letter_code
_entity_poly.pdbx_strand_id
1 'polypeptide(L)'
;MTSASDNNKTFHSWLSSIICPYLNDEHGWVLWYDSQGEWKDILKKFSSDSNIEYWDGEEIHELNIRYTLNQEPHRPRIIRLPIQDNEMTWFAIEALKAPCTKQLRLAEALRSFGAEIPWDQEQKMGETLKSYALQWFDETKDVWTRSGSDNIITDARVLEIIGSPTSRLSDLKQDEFILLSNRLVHEFGLPEPTLEDEKKWRREVVATLLCTEIARQYPGKNPGDSHRVIPEGKIREKTLKNILDTWKNTVPYFETYERIVLEAERLTSIRSIAPDIPDNAEPSSSYHIERELFRREISSLISTQSIQDLAQILSKRKEWYQSHTDSFFGNRASVDHTVWWSHLLKLSSIAQTLLVGNAINPWSSVMQAIEWYTQSGYTIDEAGELLFEEKEEFSDDINEIRDRLKRLYLQIVSHIGSLFSERLAHDCNGISTLETAGEKANNLLQLQKGPLVFIFLDALRYDLGVRLAAMLNQGEGGQRAQVHYARASLPSITMIGKPHSLPISSSQLKVSFDETKGNFTVTTNDFLKDLTVAGNWRDWFSRSLGVKQFMLMDEVLSGDIKKPNKNNPMMVVEGGELDASGTIGELKQTGAENLLRRYTKGIKKIREKGWNRFVIVTDHGYFHWQPGEDDIETIENNGNILWQSRRAVVGRNLSSTKSLILPASGSDLTVRVPWSTNAFKTYGGLGFFHGGATLQEIIIPVIYAEWPQKTTEITIVLKPVQFITSLTPRVQIEDGGQKRLFGADESLSGRTVLVKVRDKEGRVVFKQKEPISVNPGGGVQTIQLELVPGAPALLSGEYLMVCVEDAENEQRLAEEQVELRQDIDDW
;
A
#
# COMPACT_ATOMS: atom_id res chain seq x y z
N MET A 1 22.71 -44.24 52.87
CA MET A 1 22.43 -42.90 53.43
C MET A 1 23.35 -41.91 52.74
N THR A 2 22.87 -41.21 51.71
CA THR A 2 23.38 -39.92 51.16
C THR A 2 22.64 -39.63 49.86
N SER A 3 21.37 -39.21 49.95
CA SER A 3 20.63 -38.66 48.80
C SER A 3 19.64 -37.56 49.20
N ALA A 4 19.81 -36.95 50.37
CA ALA A 4 18.89 -35.96 50.91
C ALA A 4 19.51 -34.55 51.09
N SER A 5 20.78 -34.33 50.70
CA SER A 5 21.49 -33.06 50.97
C SER A 5 21.60 -32.10 49.78
N ASP A 6 21.17 -32.46 48.57
CA ASP A 6 21.34 -31.61 47.38
C ASP A 6 20.12 -30.74 47.02
N ASN A 7 18.92 -31.04 47.52
CA ASN A 7 17.70 -30.31 47.12
C ASN A 7 17.51 -28.92 47.79
N ASN A 8 18.29 -28.57 48.81
CA ASN A 8 18.19 -27.28 49.50
C ASN A 8 19.29 -26.27 49.09
N LYS A 9 20.11 -26.58 48.08
CA LYS A 9 21.10 -25.62 47.58
C LYS A 9 20.41 -24.54 46.73
N THR A 10 20.69 -23.29 47.06
CA THR A 10 20.26 -22.10 46.31
C THR A 10 21.35 -21.67 45.32
N PHE A 11 20.98 -20.89 44.30
CA PHE A 11 21.97 -20.37 43.35
C PHE A 11 23.02 -19.50 44.05
N HIS A 12 22.61 -18.74 45.06
CA HIS A 12 23.48 -18.02 45.99
C HIS A 12 24.47 -18.98 46.69
N SER A 13 23.98 -20.05 47.33
CA SER A 13 24.88 -21.01 48.03
C SER A 13 25.86 -21.71 47.07
N TRP A 14 25.45 -21.94 45.83
CA TRP A 14 26.31 -22.47 44.78
C TRP A 14 27.37 -21.46 44.36
N LEU A 15 26.98 -20.21 44.10
CA LEU A 15 27.90 -19.11 43.77
C LEU A 15 28.92 -18.89 44.91
N SER A 16 28.46 -18.95 46.15
CA SER A 16 29.31 -18.93 47.34
C SER A 16 30.32 -20.08 47.35
N SER A 17 29.88 -21.31 47.02
CA SER A 17 30.78 -22.46 46.98
C SER A 17 31.89 -22.37 45.92
N ILE A 18 31.67 -21.62 44.83
CA ILE A 18 32.65 -21.46 43.74
C ILE A 18 33.54 -20.22 43.88
N ILE A 19 33.14 -19.23 44.69
CA ILE A 19 33.86 -17.96 44.88
C ILE A 19 34.55 -17.93 46.25
N CYS A 20 33.83 -18.22 47.35
CA CYS A 20 34.31 -18.00 48.71
C CYS A 20 35.59 -18.78 49.10
N PRO A 21 35.88 -19.99 48.59
CA PRO A 21 37.15 -20.66 48.88
C PRO A 21 38.39 -19.83 48.48
N TYR A 22 38.28 -19.03 47.42
CA TYR A 22 39.38 -18.20 46.90
C TYR A 22 39.45 -16.82 47.55
N LEU A 23 38.33 -16.33 48.09
CA LEU A 23 38.29 -15.08 48.83
C LEU A 23 38.91 -15.17 50.23
N ASN A 24 39.05 -16.39 50.76
CA ASN A 24 39.68 -16.67 52.06
C ASN A 24 41.19 -17.01 51.96
N ASP A 25 41.78 -16.94 50.76
CA ASP A 25 43.21 -17.15 50.51
C ASP A 25 44.03 -15.87 50.84
N GLU A 26 45.36 -15.99 51.02
CA GLU A 26 46.28 -14.88 51.38
C GLU A 26 46.18 -13.67 50.44
N HIS A 27 45.68 -13.87 49.22
CA HIS A 27 45.56 -12.83 48.21
C HIS A 27 44.10 -12.32 48.07
N GLY A 28 43.08 -13.12 48.40
CA GLY A 28 41.73 -12.67 48.77
C GLY A 28 40.86 -11.99 47.71
N TRP A 29 41.02 -12.24 46.41
CA TRP A 29 40.14 -11.67 45.38
C TRP A 29 39.82 -12.60 44.21
N VAL A 30 38.69 -12.34 43.54
CA VAL A 30 38.26 -13.04 42.33
C VAL A 30 38.11 -12.06 41.18
N LEU A 31 38.67 -12.42 40.03
CA LEU A 31 38.50 -11.70 38.78
C LEU A 31 37.37 -12.33 37.96
N TRP A 32 36.41 -11.53 37.53
CA TRP A 32 35.26 -12.00 36.75
C TRP A 32 35.19 -11.28 35.40
N TYR A 33 35.35 -12.02 34.31
CA TYR A 33 35.19 -11.52 32.95
C TYR A 33 33.72 -11.61 32.54
N ASP A 34 33.10 -10.48 32.20
CA ASP A 34 31.70 -10.40 31.80
C ASP A 34 31.49 -9.48 30.59
N SER A 35 32.04 -9.89 29.45
CA SER A 35 31.87 -9.22 28.15
C SER A 35 30.41 -9.06 27.69
N GLN A 36 29.46 -9.75 28.33
CA GLN A 36 28.05 -9.80 27.92
C GLN A 36 27.13 -9.09 28.92
N GLY A 37 27.68 -8.66 30.06
CA GLY A 37 26.94 -7.93 31.10
C GLY A 37 25.92 -8.77 31.87
N GLU A 38 26.03 -10.10 31.85
CA GLU A 38 25.06 -11.02 32.47
C GLU A 38 25.17 -11.07 34.00
N TRP A 39 26.34 -10.73 34.56
CA TRP A 39 26.71 -10.96 35.96
C TRP A 39 26.74 -9.71 36.83
N LYS A 40 26.67 -8.51 36.24
CA LYS A 40 26.81 -7.22 36.97
C LYS A 40 25.95 -7.16 38.22
N ASP A 41 24.64 -7.30 38.05
CA ASP A 41 23.67 -7.14 39.13
C ASP A 41 23.69 -8.34 40.10
N ILE A 42 23.99 -9.53 39.59
CA ILE A 42 24.08 -10.77 40.38
C ILE A 42 25.27 -10.73 41.34
N LEU A 43 26.45 -10.36 40.84
CA LEU A 43 27.66 -10.23 41.65
C LEU A 43 27.54 -9.07 42.64
N LYS A 44 26.92 -7.96 42.24
CA LYS A 44 26.64 -6.84 43.13
C LYS A 44 25.69 -7.24 44.27
N LYS A 45 24.62 -8.00 43.99
CA LYS A 45 23.73 -8.56 45.01
C LYS A 45 24.49 -9.50 45.95
N PHE A 46 25.25 -10.46 45.39
CA PHE A 46 26.06 -11.41 46.16
C PHE A 46 27.04 -10.73 47.13
N SER A 47 27.74 -9.69 46.66
CA SER A 47 28.68 -8.90 47.45
C SER A 47 28.00 -7.97 48.47
N SER A 48 26.72 -7.67 48.31
CA SER A 48 25.98 -6.89 49.31
C SER A 48 25.58 -7.76 50.51
N ASP A 49 25.30 -9.04 50.26
CA ASP A 49 24.86 -10.01 51.28
C ASP A 49 26.03 -10.66 52.03
N SER A 50 27.22 -10.64 51.44
CA SER A 50 28.46 -11.21 51.97
C SER A 50 29.48 -10.09 52.08
N ASN A 51 30.09 -9.83 53.24
CA ASN A 51 31.05 -8.74 53.51
C ASN A 51 32.29 -8.75 52.57
N ILE A 52 32.08 -8.48 51.28
CA ILE A 52 32.96 -8.66 50.13
C ILE A 52 32.86 -7.36 49.31
N GLU A 53 34.00 -6.75 49.00
CA GLU A 53 34.02 -5.55 48.16
C GLU A 53 33.72 -5.91 46.70
N TYR A 54 32.88 -5.13 46.02
CA TYR A 54 32.56 -5.31 44.60
C TYR A 54 33.09 -4.13 43.79
N TRP A 55 33.98 -4.38 42.84
CA TRP A 55 34.55 -3.38 41.95
C TRP A 55 34.12 -3.65 40.51
N ASP A 56 33.51 -2.66 39.86
CA ASP A 56 33.01 -2.76 38.48
C ASP A 56 33.90 -1.97 37.51
N GLY A 57 34.46 -2.67 36.53
CA GLY A 57 35.29 -2.12 35.45
C GLY A 57 34.57 -1.18 34.49
N GLU A 58 33.24 -1.14 34.49
CA GLU A 58 32.48 -0.10 33.78
C GLU A 58 32.53 1.25 34.50
N GLU A 59 32.64 1.24 35.83
CA GLU A 59 32.61 2.43 36.68
C GLU A 59 34.03 2.90 37.03
N ILE A 60 35.00 1.97 37.04
CA ILE A 60 36.39 2.20 37.44
C ILE A 60 37.32 1.65 36.34
N HIS A 61 38.07 2.54 35.67
CA HIS A 61 39.02 2.15 34.63
C HIS A 61 40.08 1.14 35.13
N GLU A 62 40.51 0.19 34.28
CA GLU A 62 41.48 -0.87 34.60
C GLU A 62 42.75 -0.38 35.33
N LEU A 63 43.29 0.77 34.89
CA LEU A 63 44.47 1.38 35.50
C LEU A 63 44.23 1.82 36.96
N ASN A 64 43.04 2.31 37.27
CA ASN A 64 42.67 2.71 38.63
C ASN A 64 42.44 1.47 39.50
N ILE A 65 41.78 0.45 38.96
CA ILE A 65 41.65 -0.86 39.63
C ILE A 65 43.03 -1.39 40.00
N ARG A 66 43.98 -1.38 39.06
CA ARG A 66 45.38 -1.77 39.30
C ARG A 66 46.02 -0.97 40.43
N TYR A 67 45.91 0.35 40.35
CA TYR A 67 46.54 1.25 41.31
C TYR A 67 45.99 1.04 42.72
N THR A 68 44.66 1.01 42.86
CA THR A 68 43.97 0.81 44.14
C THR A 68 44.26 -0.58 44.71
N LEU A 69 44.27 -1.62 43.88
CA LEU A 69 44.55 -2.99 44.32
C LEU A 69 45.94 -3.14 44.96
N ASN A 70 46.93 -2.38 44.49
CA ASN A 70 48.29 -2.39 45.00
C ASN A 70 48.48 -1.53 46.27
N GLN A 71 47.54 -0.64 46.60
CA GLN A 71 47.65 0.30 47.72
C GLN A 71 46.79 -0.11 48.93
N GLU A 72 45.68 -0.81 48.71
CA GLU A 72 44.74 -1.14 49.77
C GLU A 72 45.07 -2.44 50.53
N PRO A 73 44.71 -2.52 51.83
CA PRO A 73 44.87 -3.75 52.60
C PRO A 73 44.04 -4.90 52.02
N HIS A 74 44.49 -6.13 52.29
CA HIS A 74 43.81 -7.35 51.84
C HIS A 74 42.40 -7.43 52.42
N ARG A 75 41.41 -7.50 51.53
CA ARG A 75 40.00 -7.73 51.84
C ARG A 75 39.38 -8.63 50.77
N PRO A 76 38.43 -9.52 51.13
CA PRO A 76 37.64 -10.27 50.17
C PRO A 76 37.02 -9.36 49.13
N ARG A 77 37.35 -9.53 47.85
CA ARG A 77 36.80 -8.68 46.78
C ARG A 77 36.55 -9.40 45.48
N ILE A 78 35.52 -8.96 44.75
CA ILE A 78 35.20 -9.39 43.40
C ILE A 78 35.43 -8.21 42.46
N ILE A 79 36.28 -8.42 41.45
CA ILE A 79 36.57 -7.45 40.41
C ILE A 79 35.93 -7.94 39.12
N ARG A 80 34.86 -7.28 38.67
CA ARG A 80 34.19 -7.58 37.40
C ARG A 80 34.72 -6.66 36.30
N LEU A 81 35.13 -7.22 35.17
CA LEU A 81 35.52 -6.46 33.98
C LEU A 81 34.60 -6.78 32.80
N PRO A 82 34.06 -5.76 32.10
CA PRO A 82 33.09 -5.93 31.00
C PRO A 82 33.76 -6.32 29.67
N ILE A 83 34.77 -7.19 29.71
CA ILE A 83 35.64 -7.55 28.58
C ILE A 83 35.94 -9.05 28.56
N GLN A 84 36.48 -9.54 27.45
CA GLN A 84 37.07 -10.87 27.36
C GLN A 84 38.47 -10.91 27.95
N ASP A 85 38.98 -12.11 28.26
CA ASP A 85 40.32 -12.33 28.81
C ASP A 85 41.44 -11.79 27.92
N ASN A 86 41.27 -11.88 26.60
CA ASN A 86 42.19 -11.42 25.58
C ASN A 86 42.13 -9.91 25.27
N GLU A 87 41.16 -9.17 25.81
CA GLU A 87 40.95 -7.73 25.59
C GLU A 87 41.61 -6.86 26.66
N MET A 88 42.19 -7.49 27.69
CA MET A 88 42.78 -6.82 28.84
C MET A 88 44.06 -6.06 28.51
N THR A 89 44.21 -4.86 29.07
CA THR A 89 45.33 -3.97 28.75
C THR A 89 46.20 -3.66 29.97
N TRP A 90 45.74 -2.76 30.84
CA TRP A 90 46.56 -2.19 31.90
C TRP A 90 46.60 -3.06 33.15
N PHE A 91 45.63 -3.95 33.31
CA PHE A 91 45.47 -4.84 34.47
C PHE A 91 46.00 -6.27 34.24
N ALA A 92 46.55 -6.58 33.07
CA ALA A 92 46.92 -7.95 32.66
C ALA A 92 47.91 -8.65 33.61
N ILE A 93 48.90 -7.94 34.14
CA ILE A 93 49.91 -8.52 35.03
C ILE A 93 49.30 -8.84 36.41
N GLU A 94 48.43 -7.98 36.91
CA GLU A 94 47.72 -8.16 38.16
C GLU A 94 46.65 -9.25 38.05
N ALA A 95 45.98 -9.38 36.91
CA ALA A 95 45.06 -10.48 36.63
C ALA A 95 45.69 -11.87 36.76
N LEU A 96 46.96 -12.03 36.37
CA LEU A 96 47.71 -13.29 36.54
C LEU A 96 47.96 -13.66 38.01
N LYS A 97 47.84 -12.69 38.93
CA LYS A 97 47.98 -12.90 40.38
C LYS A 97 46.64 -13.23 41.05
N ALA A 98 45.53 -13.22 40.32
CA ALA A 98 44.22 -13.55 40.86
C ALA A 98 44.22 -15.03 41.32
N PRO A 99 43.88 -15.32 42.58
CA PRO A 99 43.66 -16.69 43.05
C PRO A 99 42.63 -17.47 42.23
N CYS A 100 41.65 -16.75 41.68
CA CYS A 100 40.67 -17.31 40.77
C CYS A 100 40.25 -16.28 39.72
N THR A 101 40.27 -16.73 38.46
CA THR A 101 39.63 -16.06 37.34
C THR A 101 38.38 -16.84 36.93
N LYS A 102 37.29 -16.13 36.65
CA LYS A 102 36.03 -16.71 36.16
C LYS A 102 35.64 -16.05 34.86
N GLN A 103 35.32 -16.88 33.87
CA GLN A 103 34.70 -16.48 32.61
C GLN A 103 33.66 -17.55 32.31
N LEU A 104 32.41 -17.26 32.66
CA LEU A 104 31.32 -18.23 32.62
C LEU A 104 30.07 -17.51 32.17
N ARG A 105 29.35 -18.05 31.18
CA ARG A 105 28.02 -17.53 30.85
C ARG A 105 27.05 -17.81 31.99
N LEU A 106 26.08 -16.93 32.19
CA LEU A 106 25.07 -17.13 33.23
C LEU A 106 24.28 -18.43 33.02
N ALA A 107 23.95 -18.76 31.76
CA ALA A 107 23.28 -20.01 31.43
C ALA A 107 24.12 -21.25 31.79
N GLU A 108 25.44 -21.21 31.54
CA GLU A 108 26.36 -22.29 31.91
C GLU A 108 26.47 -22.45 33.43
N ALA A 109 26.50 -21.32 34.16
CA ALA A 109 26.50 -21.33 35.62
C ALA A 109 25.22 -21.92 36.21
N LEU A 110 24.06 -21.53 35.67
CA LEU A 110 22.77 -22.06 36.10
C LEU A 110 22.66 -23.56 35.81
N ARG A 111 23.14 -24.04 34.66
CA ARG A 111 23.25 -25.48 34.36
C ARG A 111 24.17 -26.21 35.33
N SER A 112 25.29 -25.58 35.70
CA SER A 112 26.25 -26.13 36.66
C SER A 112 25.71 -26.15 38.09
N PHE A 113 24.85 -25.20 38.45
CA PHE A 113 24.04 -25.20 39.67
C PHE A 113 22.99 -26.33 39.64
N GLY A 114 22.56 -26.72 38.44
CA GLY A 114 21.63 -27.81 38.21
C GLY A 114 20.26 -27.36 37.73
N ALA A 115 20.09 -26.10 37.31
CA ALA A 115 18.90 -25.65 36.61
C ALA A 115 18.78 -26.35 35.25
N GLU A 116 17.61 -26.90 34.95
CA GLU A 116 17.32 -27.51 33.65
C GLU A 116 16.94 -26.41 32.65
N ILE A 117 17.94 -25.82 31.99
CA ILE A 117 17.75 -24.80 30.94
C ILE A 117 18.23 -25.37 29.60
N PRO A 118 17.34 -26.06 28.85
CA PRO A 118 17.57 -26.44 27.46
C PRO A 118 18.01 -25.25 26.59
N TRP A 119 18.72 -25.54 25.50
CA TRP A 119 19.27 -24.49 24.63
C TRP A 119 18.19 -23.65 23.94
N ASP A 120 17.04 -24.25 23.58
CA ASP A 120 15.89 -23.53 23.04
C ASP A 120 15.25 -22.58 24.07
N GLN A 121 15.25 -22.94 25.35
CA GLN A 121 14.80 -22.05 26.42
C GLN A 121 15.80 -20.95 26.71
N GLU A 122 17.10 -21.23 26.72
CA GLU A 122 18.14 -20.20 26.82
C GLU A 122 17.96 -19.15 25.71
N GLN A 123 17.69 -19.58 24.48
CA GLN A 123 17.40 -18.67 23.37
C GLN A 123 16.13 -17.85 23.57
N LYS A 124 15.06 -18.46 24.10
CA LYS A 124 13.79 -17.76 24.39
C LYS A 124 13.92 -16.75 25.53
N MET A 125 14.71 -17.07 26.56
CA MET A 125 14.97 -16.18 27.69
C MET A 125 15.91 -15.05 27.27
N GLY A 126 16.93 -15.33 26.45
CA GLY A 126 17.87 -14.33 25.95
C GLY A 126 18.40 -13.42 27.06
N GLU A 127 18.28 -12.10 26.88
CA GLU A 127 18.71 -11.10 27.87
C GLU A 127 17.94 -11.13 29.20
N THR A 128 16.75 -11.75 29.24
CA THR A 128 15.91 -11.77 30.45
C THR A 128 16.40 -12.77 31.49
N LEU A 129 17.28 -13.71 31.10
CA LEU A 129 17.83 -14.75 31.98
C LEU A 129 18.47 -14.16 33.26
N LYS A 130 19.11 -13.01 33.16
CA LYS A 130 19.69 -12.29 34.30
C LYS A 130 18.65 -11.88 35.34
N SER A 131 17.46 -11.48 34.90
CA SER A 131 16.38 -11.01 35.76
C SER A 131 15.80 -12.18 36.56
N TYR A 132 15.63 -13.34 35.92
CA TYR A 132 15.28 -14.59 36.62
C TYR A 132 16.38 -15.01 37.60
N ALA A 133 17.65 -14.93 37.20
CA ALA A 133 18.76 -15.29 38.06
C ALA A 133 18.88 -14.41 39.30
N LEU A 134 18.56 -13.12 39.17
CA LEU A 134 18.55 -12.17 40.29
C LEU A 134 17.35 -12.40 41.23
N GLN A 135 16.16 -12.68 40.67
CA GLN A 135 14.95 -12.97 41.44
C GLN A 135 15.06 -14.28 42.20
N TRP A 136 15.47 -15.36 41.52
CA TRP A 136 15.60 -16.70 42.09
C TRP A 136 17.00 -16.97 42.67
N PHE A 137 17.74 -15.90 42.99
CA PHE A 137 19.10 -15.99 43.49
C PHE A 137 19.17 -16.81 44.79
N ASP A 138 18.22 -16.57 45.70
CA ASP A 138 18.13 -17.21 47.00
C ASP A 138 17.17 -18.40 47.02
N GLU A 139 16.62 -18.76 45.86
CA GLU A 139 15.67 -19.86 45.71
C GLU A 139 16.37 -21.19 45.48
N THR A 140 15.71 -22.28 45.87
CA THR A 140 16.21 -23.64 45.68
C THR A 140 16.15 -24.07 44.21
N LYS A 141 16.93 -25.09 43.86
CA LYS A 141 16.94 -25.69 42.52
C LYS A 141 15.54 -26.09 42.00
N ASP A 142 14.61 -26.44 42.88
CA ASP A 142 13.24 -26.79 42.52
C ASP A 142 12.50 -25.67 41.77
N VAL A 143 12.75 -24.40 42.10
CA VAL A 143 12.10 -23.25 41.44
C VAL A 143 12.53 -23.14 39.99
N TRP A 144 13.82 -23.33 39.71
CA TRP A 144 14.36 -23.38 38.35
C TRP A 144 13.80 -24.54 37.52
N THR A 145 13.45 -25.65 38.18
CA THR A 145 12.93 -26.86 37.53
C THR A 145 11.40 -26.79 37.28
N ARG A 146 10.65 -26.15 38.19
CA ARG A 146 9.18 -26.02 38.08
C ARG A 146 8.72 -24.80 37.28
N SER A 147 9.56 -23.77 37.19
CA SER A 147 9.23 -22.49 36.55
C SER A 147 9.99 -22.24 35.24
N GLY A 148 10.94 -23.10 34.88
CA GLY A 148 11.89 -22.89 33.78
C GLY A 148 11.32 -23.00 32.36
N SER A 149 10.25 -23.78 32.12
CA SER A 149 9.75 -24.01 30.76
C SER A 149 8.53 -23.18 30.36
N ASP A 150 7.61 -22.92 31.29
CA ASP A 150 6.24 -22.48 30.95
C ASP A 150 5.92 -21.04 31.41
N ASN A 151 6.71 -20.45 32.33
CA ASN A 151 6.44 -19.13 32.92
C ASN A 151 7.35 -18.01 32.37
N ILE A 152 7.94 -18.18 31.17
CA ILE A 152 8.85 -17.16 30.61
C ILE A 152 8.04 -15.96 30.12
N ILE A 153 8.20 -14.81 30.78
CA ILE A 153 7.67 -13.53 30.32
C ILE A 153 8.65 -12.95 29.30
N THR A 154 8.40 -13.19 28.01
CA THR A 154 9.14 -12.61 26.88
C THR A 154 8.66 -11.18 26.57
N ASP A 155 9.38 -10.42 25.73
CA ASP A 155 8.93 -9.11 25.25
C ASP A 155 7.54 -9.19 24.60
N ALA A 156 7.28 -10.25 23.83
CA ALA A 156 5.98 -10.52 23.23
C ALA A 156 4.89 -10.75 24.29
N ARG A 157 5.22 -11.47 25.38
CA ARG A 157 4.28 -11.69 26.50
C ARG A 157 4.03 -10.39 27.28
N VAL A 158 5.05 -9.55 27.48
CA VAL A 158 4.87 -8.20 28.07
C VAL A 158 3.91 -7.39 27.21
N LEU A 159 4.13 -7.36 25.90
CA LEU A 159 3.25 -6.67 24.97
C LEU A 159 1.82 -7.25 24.98
N GLU A 160 1.67 -8.57 25.05
CA GLU A 160 0.36 -9.21 25.16
C GLU A 160 -0.39 -8.80 26.44
N ILE A 161 0.31 -8.70 27.57
CA ILE A 161 -0.31 -8.32 28.85
C ILE A 161 -0.75 -6.85 28.85
N ILE A 162 0.09 -5.97 28.30
CA ILE A 162 -0.23 -4.53 28.20
C ILE A 162 -1.30 -4.30 27.12
N GLY A 163 -1.19 -4.98 25.99
CA GLY A 163 -1.94 -4.73 24.76
C GLY A 163 -3.18 -5.58 24.54
N SER A 164 -3.45 -6.55 25.41
CA SER A 164 -4.72 -7.30 25.40
C SER A 164 -5.60 -6.96 26.61
N PRO A 165 -6.87 -6.57 26.41
CA PRO A 165 -7.80 -6.32 27.50
C PRO A 165 -8.26 -7.60 28.21
N THR A 166 -8.05 -8.78 27.63
CA THR A 166 -8.39 -10.07 28.24
C THR A 166 -7.30 -10.67 29.10
N SER A 167 -6.06 -10.19 28.98
CA SER A 167 -4.95 -10.62 29.84
C SER A 167 -5.06 -9.94 31.21
N ARG A 168 -5.83 -10.49 32.15
CA ARG A 168 -5.95 -9.87 33.49
C ARG A 168 -4.68 -10.14 34.30
N LEU A 169 -4.22 -9.14 35.03
CA LEU A 169 -3.08 -9.31 35.94
C LEU A 169 -3.41 -10.28 37.07
N SER A 170 -4.70 -10.37 37.44
CA SER A 170 -5.22 -11.34 38.40
C SER A 170 -5.12 -12.81 37.95
N ASP A 171 -4.93 -13.08 36.66
CA ASP A 171 -4.76 -14.43 36.13
C ASP A 171 -3.31 -14.93 36.26
N LEU A 172 -2.36 -14.04 36.56
CA LEU A 172 -0.94 -14.37 36.71
C LEU A 172 -0.67 -15.01 38.08
N LYS A 173 0.21 -16.02 38.11
CA LYS A 173 0.75 -16.53 39.37
C LYS A 173 1.57 -15.44 40.06
N GLN A 174 1.69 -15.52 41.38
CA GLN A 174 2.43 -14.53 42.18
C GLN A 174 3.86 -14.30 41.66
N ASP A 175 4.58 -15.37 41.32
CA ASP A 175 5.95 -15.27 40.81
C ASP A 175 6.03 -14.61 39.42
N GLU A 176 5.02 -14.85 38.57
CA GLU A 176 4.90 -14.24 37.24
C GLU A 176 4.57 -12.75 37.35
N PHE A 177 3.71 -12.37 38.28
CA PHE A 177 3.40 -10.96 38.53
C PHE A 177 4.64 -10.18 39.00
N ILE A 178 5.42 -10.73 39.93
CA ILE A 178 6.66 -10.11 40.43
C ILE A 178 7.66 -9.94 39.28
N LEU A 179 7.82 -10.98 38.47
CA LEU A 179 8.72 -10.95 37.33
C LEU A 179 8.28 -9.92 36.28
N LEU A 180 6.99 -9.90 35.93
CA LEU A 180 6.41 -8.89 35.03
C LEU A 180 6.71 -7.48 35.54
N SER A 181 6.46 -7.24 36.84
CA SER A 181 6.72 -5.96 37.49
C SER A 181 8.20 -5.54 37.35
N ASN A 182 9.12 -6.45 37.67
CA ASN A 182 10.55 -6.20 37.54
C ASN A 182 10.95 -5.86 36.11
N ARG A 183 10.42 -6.59 35.12
CA ARG A 183 10.73 -6.33 33.70
C ARG A 183 10.21 -4.97 33.26
N LEU A 184 8.95 -4.65 33.58
CA LEU A 184 8.35 -3.36 33.23
C LEU A 184 9.16 -2.20 33.80
N VAL A 185 9.49 -2.25 35.09
CA VAL A 185 10.17 -1.14 35.79
C VAL A 185 11.65 -1.06 35.41
N HIS A 186 12.39 -2.17 35.48
CA HIS A 186 13.85 -2.14 35.38
C HIS A 186 14.38 -2.36 33.95
N GLU A 187 13.70 -3.15 33.12
CA GLU A 187 14.14 -3.40 31.74
C GLU A 187 13.53 -2.42 30.75
N PHE A 188 12.31 -1.93 31.02
CA PHE A 188 11.59 -1.04 30.11
C PHE A 188 11.37 0.38 30.65
N GLY A 189 11.60 0.65 31.94
CA GLY A 189 11.34 1.97 32.52
C GLY A 189 9.86 2.36 32.57
N LEU A 190 8.95 1.37 32.51
CA LEU A 190 7.51 1.56 32.49
C LEU A 190 6.92 1.57 33.91
N PRO A 191 5.72 2.15 34.11
CA PRO A 191 5.02 2.14 35.38
C PRO A 191 4.79 0.74 35.96
N GLU A 192 4.92 0.62 37.28
CA GLU A 192 4.69 -0.62 38.02
C GLU A 192 3.23 -1.10 37.88
N PRO A 193 2.98 -2.39 37.58
CA PRO A 193 1.63 -2.94 37.46
C PRO A 193 0.87 -2.94 38.79
N THR A 194 -0.43 -2.67 38.75
CA THR A 194 -1.33 -2.71 39.91
C THR A 194 -2.56 -3.56 39.63
N LEU A 195 -2.97 -4.36 40.63
CA LEU A 195 -4.19 -5.17 40.60
C LEU A 195 -5.46 -4.35 40.91
N GLU A 196 -5.33 -3.14 41.45
CA GLU A 196 -6.48 -2.31 41.87
C GLU A 196 -7.21 -1.69 40.68
N ASP A 197 -6.46 -1.15 39.71
CA ASP A 197 -7.01 -0.52 38.50
C ASP A 197 -6.08 -0.78 37.30
N GLU A 198 -6.21 -1.98 36.74
CA GLU A 198 -5.39 -2.40 35.60
C GLU A 198 -5.59 -1.50 34.36
N LYS A 199 -6.79 -0.94 34.18
CA LYS A 199 -7.10 -0.05 33.05
C LYS A 199 -6.36 1.27 33.19
N LYS A 200 -6.34 1.86 34.39
CA LYS A 200 -5.53 3.04 34.68
C LYS A 200 -4.04 2.76 34.49
N TRP A 201 -3.54 1.63 34.98
CA TRP A 201 -2.14 1.26 34.78
C TRP A 201 -1.75 1.19 33.29
N ARG A 202 -2.53 0.48 32.46
CA ARG A 202 -2.28 0.40 31.01
C ARG A 202 -2.27 1.78 30.34
N ARG A 203 -3.16 2.70 30.74
CA ARG A 203 -3.16 4.08 30.24
C ARG A 203 -1.91 4.84 30.65
N GLU A 204 -1.42 4.69 31.88
CA GLU A 204 -0.16 5.32 32.31
C GLU A 204 1.04 4.73 31.56
N VAL A 205 1.07 3.42 31.29
CA VAL A 205 2.11 2.78 30.46
C VAL A 205 2.16 3.42 29.08
N VAL A 206 1.02 3.56 28.39
CA VAL A 206 0.97 4.19 27.07
C VAL A 206 1.29 5.69 27.15
N ALA A 207 0.86 6.40 28.19
CA ALA A 207 1.23 7.79 28.41
C ALA A 207 2.76 7.96 28.55
N THR A 208 3.43 7.07 29.29
CA THR A 208 4.89 7.00 29.37
C THR A 208 5.54 6.74 28.02
N LEU A 209 5.01 5.81 27.23
CA LEU A 209 5.52 5.53 25.88
C LEU A 209 5.42 6.75 24.95
N LEU A 210 4.25 7.40 24.91
CA LEU A 210 4.02 8.59 24.08
C LEU A 210 4.90 9.77 24.50
N CYS A 211 4.94 10.08 25.81
CA CYS A 211 5.81 11.15 26.32
C CYS A 211 7.29 10.88 26.04
N THR A 212 7.71 9.61 26.13
CA THR A 212 9.08 9.19 25.84
C THR A 212 9.43 9.30 24.36
N GLU A 213 8.53 8.89 23.45
CA GLU A 213 8.72 9.06 22.00
C GLU A 213 8.89 10.54 21.65
N ILE A 214 8.01 11.40 22.17
CA ILE A 214 8.04 12.84 21.93
C ILE A 214 9.32 13.47 22.49
N ALA A 215 9.74 13.10 23.71
CA ALA A 215 10.98 13.62 24.30
C ALA A 215 12.22 13.18 23.51
N ARG A 216 12.20 11.99 22.91
CA ARG A 216 13.26 11.50 22.02
C ARG A 216 13.30 12.26 20.69
N GLN A 217 12.14 12.48 20.08
CA GLN A 217 12.05 13.17 18.78
C GLN A 217 12.28 14.69 18.92
N TYR A 218 11.80 15.28 20.01
CA TYR A 218 11.79 16.73 20.25
C TYR A 218 12.27 17.05 21.68
N PRO A 219 13.59 17.01 21.93
CA PRO A 219 14.15 17.30 23.25
C PRO A 219 13.70 18.67 23.77
N GLY A 220 13.19 18.71 25.01
CA GLY A 220 12.74 19.94 25.68
C GLY A 220 11.30 20.40 25.36
N LYS A 221 10.58 19.73 24.45
CA LYS A 221 9.20 20.09 24.08
C LYS A 221 8.11 19.43 24.93
N ASN A 222 8.47 18.72 26.01
CA ASN A 222 7.52 18.11 26.94
C ASN A 222 7.90 18.32 28.43
N PRO A 223 7.96 19.57 28.93
CA PRO A 223 8.35 19.83 30.33
C PRO A 223 7.29 19.36 31.34
N GLY A 224 6.00 19.39 30.96
CA GLY A 224 4.87 19.07 31.85
C GLY A 224 4.75 17.60 32.23
N ASP A 225 5.27 16.69 31.41
CA ASP A 225 5.25 15.24 31.66
C ASP A 225 6.65 14.64 31.81
N SER A 226 7.63 15.43 32.25
CA SER A 226 9.01 14.95 32.44
C SER A 226 9.09 13.72 33.38
N HIS A 227 8.16 13.57 34.33
CA HIS A 227 8.04 12.39 35.19
C HIS A 227 7.58 11.12 34.47
N ARG A 228 7.01 11.25 33.26
CA ARG A 228 6.59 10.13 32.38
C ARG A 228 7.61 9.82 31.29
N VAL A 229 8.77 10.46 31.29
CA VAL A 229 9.79 10.26 30.26
C VAL A 229 10.84 9.26 30.76
N ILE A 230 11.01 8.17 30.04
CA ILE A 230 12.12 7.24 30.28
C ILE A 230 13.43 7.98 29.94
N PRO A 231 14.44 8.02 30.84
CA PRO A 231 15.70 8.73 30.61
C PRO A 231 16.47 8.26 29.37
N GLU A 232 17.36 9.10 28.83
CA GLU A 232 18.12 8.75 27.63
C GLU A 232 19.04 7.54 27.90
N GLY A 233 19.04 6.57 26.98
CA GLY A 233 19.88 5.39 27.11
C GLY A 233 19.30 4.15 26.43
N LYS A 234 19.95 3.00 26.65
CA LYS A 234 19.57 1.71 26.05
C LYS A 234 18.15 1.28 26.40
N ILE A 235 17.70 1.53 27.62
CA ILE A 235 16.33 1.19 28.08
C ILE A 235 15.30 1.93 27.23
N ARG A 236 15.44 3.25 27.04
CA ARG A 236 14.55 4.05 26.20
C ARG A 236 14.43 3.49 24.78
N GLU A 237 15.55 3.25 24.12
CA GLU A 237 15.56 2.74 22.73
C GLU A 237 14.95 1.33 22.64
N LYS A 238 15.27 0.45 23.60
CA LYS A 238 14.69 -0.89 23.69
C LYS A 238 13.18 -0.82 23.86
N THR A 239 12.67 0.01 24.78
CA THR A 239 11.24 0.15 25.05
C THR A 239 10.48 0.68 23.85
N LEU A 240 10.97 1.74 23.20
CA LEU A 240 10.31 2.29 22.02
C LEU A 240 10.27 1.27 20.87
N LYS A 241 11.37 0.55 20.62
CA LYS A 241 11.45 -0.44 19.54
C LYS A 241 10.65 -1.71 19.83
N ASN A 242 10.89 -2.35 20.98
CA ASN A 242 10.35 -3.68 21.27
C ASN A 242 8.91 -3.63 21.80
N ILE A 243 8.49 -2.51 22.39
CA ILE A 243 7.11 -2.34 22.89
C ILE A 243 6.32 -1.45 21.94
N LEU A 244 6.63 -0.15 21.83
CA LEU A 244 5.77 0.79 21.09
C LEU A 244 5.72 0.49 19.57
N ASP A 245 6.86 0.37 18.92
CA ASP A 245 6.92 0.08 17.48
C ASP A 245 6.36 -1.31 17.18
N THR A 246 6.65 -2.31 18.02
CA THR A 246 6.10 -3.65 17.82
C THR A 246 4.58 -3.65 17.98
N TRP A 247 4.04 -2.92 18.96
CA TRP A 247 2.60 -2.80 19.19
C TRP A 247 1.89 -2.20 17.97
N LYS A 248 2.35 -1.04 17.48
CA LYS A 248 1.72 -0.36 16.33
C LYS A 248 1.89 -1.08 14.98
N ASN A 249 2.68 -2.16 14.93
CA ASN A 249 2.89 -3.00 13.76
C ASN A 249 2.26 -4.40 13.90
N THR A 250 1.67 -4.74 15.05
CA THR A 250 1.12 -6.08 15.31
C THR A 250 -0.40 -6.09 15.19
N VAL A 251 -0.89 -6.76 14.13
CA VAL A 251 -2.30 -6.73 13.70
C VAL A 251 -3.31 -7.07 14.82
N PRO A 252 -3.13 -8.12 15.64
CA PRO A 252 -4.05 -8.43 16.74
C PRO A 252 -4.22 -7.32 17.79
N TYR A 253 -3.31 -6.35 17.84
CA TYR A 253 -3.31 -5.31 18.86
C TYR A 253 -3.72 -3.93 18.34
N PHE A 254 -4.05 -3.77 17.06
CA PHE A 254 -4.36 -2.47 16.47
C PHE A 254 -5.54 -1.75 17.15
N GLU A 255 -6.68 -2.42 17.35
CA GLU A 255 -7.85 -1.81 18.00
C GLU A 255 -7.55 -1.39 19.45
N THR A 256 -6.86 -2.26 20.21
CA THR A 256 -6.54 -1.95 21.60
C THR A 256 -5.49 -0.83 21.70
N TYR A 257 -4.50 -0.82 20.81
CA TYR A 257 -3.53 0.27 20.71
C TYR A 257 -4.25 1.61 20.48
N GLU A 258 -5.09 1.67 19.45
CA GLU A 258 -5.84 2.87 19.07
C GLU A 258 -6.65 3.41 20.25
N ARG A 259 -7.45 2.54 20.88
CA ARG A 259 -8.27 2.92 22.04
C ARG A 259 -7.43 3.44 23.20
N ILE A 260 -6.37 2.73 23.60
CA ILE A 260 -5.58 3.12 24.77
C ILE A 260 -4.78 4.39 24.49
N VAL A 261 -4.27 4.62 23.28
CA VAL A 261 -3.60 5.88 22.90
C VAL A 261 -4.53 7.07 23.14
N LEU A 262 -5.77 7.01 22.67
CA LEU A 262 -6.76 8.09 22.84
C LEU A 262 -7.12 8.35 24.31
N GLU A 263 -7.11 7.32 25.14
CA GLU A 263 -7.34 7.44 26.58
C GLU A 263 -6.10 7.99 27.32
N ALA A 264 -4.90 7.52 26.94
CA ALA A 264 -3.63 7.88 27.54
C ALA A 264 -3.25 9.34 27.25
N GLU A 265 -3.53 9.84 26.04
CA GLU A 265 -3.27 11.23 25.68
C GLU A 265 -3.97 12.22 26.62
N ARG A 266 -5.14 11.85 27.19
CA ARG A 266 -5.88 12.67 28.17
C ARG A 266 -5.15 12.84 29.50
N LEU A 267 -4.15 12.00 29.78
CA LEU A 267 -3.32 12.05 30.98
C LEU A 267 -2.05 12.90 30.80
N THR A 268 -1.82 13.39 29.57
CA THR A 268 -0.58 14.06 29.17
C THR A 268 -0.85 15.48 28.69
N SER A 269 0.22 16.26 28.58
CA SER A 269 0.27 17.60 27.99
C SER A 269 0.40 17.59 26.47
N ILE A 270 0.37 16.41 25.80
CA ILE A 270 0.57 16.24 24.36
C ILE A 270 -0.31 17.19 23.52
N ARG A 271 -1.58 17.33 23.89
CA ARG A 271 -2.51 18.24 23.19
C ARG A 271 -2.08 19.71 23.25
N SER A 272 -1.42 20.12 24.34
CA SER A 272 -0.96 21.50 24.51
C SER A 272 0.33 21.79 23.73
N ILE A 273 1.17 20.77 23.53
CA ILE A 273 2.44 20.91 22.81
C ILE A 273 2.33 20.63 21.31
N ALA A 274 1.26 19.97 20.85
CA ALA A 274 1.04 19.64 19.44
C ALA A 274 1.21 20.86 18.48
N PRO A 275 0.73 22.07 18.82
CA PRO A 275 0.96 23.27 17.99
C PRO A 275 2.43 23.70 17.89
N ASP A 276 3.28 23.29 18.83
CA ASP A 276 4.70 23.64 18.92
C ASP A 276 5.62 22.62 18.24
N ILE A 277 5.07 21.50 17.75
CA ILE A 277 5.78 20.47 16.98
C ILE A 277 6.13 21.03 15.59
N PRO A 278 7.36 20.84 15.07
CA PRO A 278 7.75 21.33 13.75
C PRO A 278 6.85 20.81 12.62
N ASP A 279 6.61 21.62 11.59
CA ASP A 279 5.75 21.24 10.46
C ASP A 279 6.33 20.10 9.60
N ASN A 280 7.63 19.83 9.69
CA ASN A 280 8.31 18.72 9.00
C ASN A 280 8.60 17.54 9.93
N ALA A 281 7.81 17.40 10.99
CA ALA A 281 7.90 16.32 11.96
C ALA A 281 7.83 14.93 11.32
N GLU A 282 8.53 13.94 11.89
CA GLU A 282 8.33 12.53 11.54
C GLU A 282 6.97 12.03 12.06
N PRO A 283 6.44 10.92 11.51
CA PRO A 283 5.19 10.35 11.98
C PRO A 283 5.20 10.03 13.48
N SER A 284 4.14 10.41 14.17
CA SER A 284 3.98 10.24 15.61
C SER A 284 3.08 9.05 15.96
N SER A 285 3.35 8.43 17.11
CA SER A 285 2.45 7.47 17.75
C SER A 285 1.26 8.14 18.46
N SER A 286 1.18 9.48 18.43
CA SER A 286 0.07 10.28 18.98
C SER A 286 -0.94 10.67 17.90
N TYR A 287 -2.22 10.38 18.15
CA TYR A 287 -3.33 10.80 17.29
C TYR A 287 -3.45 12.33 17.25
N HIS A 288 -3.32 12.99 18.40
CA HIS A 288 -3.44 14.43 18.48
C HIS A 288 -2.33 15.18 17.72
N ILE A 289 -1.09 14.68 17.75
CA ILE A 289 0.01 15.26 16.97
C ILE A 289 -0.22 15.08 15.47
N GLU A 290 -0.55 13.87 15.03
CA GLU A 290 -0.82 13.58 13.61
C GLU A 290 -1.95 14.45 13.06
N ARG A 291 -3.07 14.56 13.80
CA ARG A 291 -4.21 15.38 13.41
C ARG A 291 -3.86 16.87 13.34
N GLU A 292 -3.04 17.37 14.27
CA GLU A 292 -2.63 18.78 14.28
C GLU A 292 -1.63 19.10 13.15
N LEU A 293 -0.69 18.20 12.88
CA LEU A 293 0.20 18.30 11.71
C LEU A 293 -0.61 18.36 10.40
N PHE A 294 -1.56 17.45 10.23
CA PHE A 294 -2.42 17.41 9.04
C PHE A 294 -3.23 18.70 8.87
N ARG A 295 -3.83 19.20 9.96
CA ARG A 295 -4.62 20.43 9.96
C ARG A 295 -3.78 21.66 9.59
N ARG A 296 -2.58 21.79 10.15
CA ARG A 296 -1.65 22.88 9.85
C ARG A 296 -1.16 22.81 8.41
N GLU A 297 -0.87 21.60 7.92
CA GLU A 297 -0.47 21.39 6.54
C GLU A 297 -1.54 21.83 5.55
N ILE A 298 -2.79 21.39 5.76
CA ILE A 298 -3.93 21.83 4.95
C ILE A 298 -4.07 23.36 4.97
N SER A 299 -3.98 23.98 6.15
CA SER A 299 -4.07 25.44 6.29
C SER A 299 -2.95 26.16 5.54
N SER A 300 -1.73 25.62 5.56
CA SER A 300 -0.59 26.13 4.79
C SER A 300 -0.81 26.01 3.28
N LEU A 301 -1.38 24.89 2.82
CA LEU A 301 -1.67 24.67 1.41
C LEU A 301 -2.78 25.61 0.91
N ILE A 302 -3.86 25.76 1.67
CA ILE A 302 -4.96 26.69 1.35
C ILE A 302 -4.48 28.14 1.29
N SER A 303 -3.68 28.57 2.28
CA SER A 303 -3.18 29.95 2.33
C SER A 303 -2.14 30.31 1.25
N THR A 304 -1.60 29.32 0.55
CA THR A 304 -0.66 29.53 -0.57
C THR A 304 -1.38 30.31 -1.68
N GLN A 305 -0.83 31.44 -2.14
CA GLN A 305 -1.54 32.32 -3.09
C GLN A 305 -1.51 31.79 -4.54
N SER A 306 -0.33 31.36 -5.00
CA SER A 306 -0.13 30.86 -6.36
C SER A 306 -0.52 29.39 -6.47
N ILE A 307 -1.18 29.01 -7.56
CA ILE A 307 -1.53 27.60 -7.83
C ILE A 307 -0.28 26.79 -8.18
N GLN A 308 0.70 27.43 -8.84
CA GLN A 308 1.99 26.82 -9.16
C GLN A 308 2.80 26.56 -7.88
N ASP A 309 2.82 27.51 -6.94
CA ASP A 309 3.52 27.34 -5.66
C ASP A 309 2.88 26.23 -4.83
N LEU A 310 1.53 26.17 -4.83
CA LEU A 310 0.79 25.06 -4.20
C LEU A 310 1.24 23.71 -4.77
N ALA A 311 1.29 23.57 -6.10
CA ALA A 311 1.72 22.35 -6.76
C ALA A 311 3.19 22.00 -6.42
N GLN A 312 4.07 23.00 -6.33
CA GLN A 312 5.47 22.80 -5.93
C GLN A 312 5.62 22.32 -4.49
N ILE A 313 4.88 22.92 -3.55
CA ILE A 313 4.89 22.49 -2.14
C ILE A 313 4.42 21.05 -2.02
N LEU A 314 3.27 20.73 -2.62
CA LEU A 314 2.74 19.37 -2.66
C LEU A 314 3.77 18.39 -3.22
N SER A 315 4.33 18.68 -4.40
CA SER A 315 5.32 17.80 -5.04
C SER A 315 6.58 17.62 -4.21
N LYS A 316 7.06 18.67 -3.53
CA LYS A 316 8.27 18.62 -2.69
C LYS A 316 8.07 17.80 -1.43
N ARG A 317 6.84 17.76 -0.90
CA ARG A 317 6.48 17.05 0.34
C ARG A 317 5.96 15.63 0.14
N LYS A 318 6.03 15.08 -1.08
CA LYS A 318 5.53 13.73 -1.41
C LYS A 318 6.06 12.63 -0.47
N GLU A 319 7.37 12.58 -0.23
CA GLU A 319 7.99 11.58 0.66
C GLU A 319 7.52 11.74 2.11
N TRP A 320 7.29 12.96 2.54
CA TRP A 320 6.76 13.27 3.87
C TRP A 320 5.29 12.83 4.00
N TYR A 321 4.44 13.11 3.01
CA TYR A 321 3.08 12.58 3.01
C TYR A 321 3.04 11.04 2.97
N GLN A 322 4.01 10.41 2.29
CA GLN A 322 4.14 8.95 2.25
C GLN A 322 4.46 8.40 3.64
N SER A 323 5.45 8.95 4.35
CA SER A 323 5.80 8.46 5.69
C SER A 323 4.64 8.57 6.68
N HIS A 324 3.88 9.66 6.63
CA HIS A 324 2.67 9.83 7.45
C HIS A 324 1.53 8.90 7.02
N THR A 325 1.37 8.64 5.71
CA THR A 325 0.40 7.65 5.21
C THR A 325 0.74 6.24 5.71
N ASP A 326 2.03 5.90 5.80
CA ASP A 326 2.48 4.56 6.24
C ASP A 326 2.45 4.37 7.77
N SER A 327 2.19 5.44 8.51
CA SER A 327 2.08 5.47 9.96
C SER A 327 0.81 4.77 10.47
N PHE A 328 0.74 4.54 11.78
CA PHE A 328 -0.43 3.89 12.37
C PHE A 328 -1.74 4.66 12.09
N PHE A 329 -1.77 5.97 12.38
CA PHE A 329 -2.96 6.77 12.13
C PHE A 329 -3.16 7.11 10.65
N GLY A 330 -2.16 6.90 9.79
CA GLY A 330 -2.28 7.08 8.34
C GLY A 330 -2.98 5.93 7.61
N ASN A 331 -2.71 4.67 8.00
CA ASN A 331 -3.24 3.51 7.28
C ASN A 331 -3.65 2.29 8.12
N ARG A 332 -3.57 2.36 9.46
CA ARG A 332 -3.93 1.25 10.36
C ARG A 332 -5.00 1.61 11.39
N ALA A 333 -5.26 2.87 11.69
CA ALA A 333 -6.36 3.21 12.58
C ALA A 333 -7.72 2.79 11.99
N SER A 334 -8.76 2.77 12.81
CA SER A 334 -10.14 2.72 12.32
C SER A 334 -10.47 3.98 11.50
N VAL A 335 -11.54 3.93 10.70
CA VAL A 335 -11.99 5.06 9.87
C VAL A 335 -12.18 6.34 10.69
N ASP A 336 -12.68 6.23 11.93
CA ASP A 336 -12.96 7.36 12.81
C ASP A 336 -11.70 8.08 13.32
N HIS A 337 -10.57 7.38 13.41
CA HIS A 337 -9.29 7.93 13.86
C HIS A 337 -8.20 7.93 12.78
N THR A 338 -8.57 7.63 11.53
CA THR A 338 -7.65 7.74 10.40
C THR A 338 -7.40 9.21 10.07
N VAL A 339 -6.12 9.58 9.98
CA VAL A 339 -5.67 10.87 9.48
C VAL A 339 -5.29 10.68 8.01
N TRP A 340 -6.11 11.24 7.12
CA TRP A 340 -6.09 10.97 5.67
C TRP A 340 -4.94 11.62 4.90
N TRP A 341 -3.70 11.39 5.35
CA TRP A 341 -2.48 11.78 4.65
C TRP A 341 -2.41 11.21 3.23
N SER A 342 -3.05 10.06 3.00
CA SER A 342 -3.20 9.43 1.69
C SER A 342 -3.84 10.36 0.65
N HIS A 343 -4.72 11.28 1.06
CA HIS A 343 -5.31 12.27 0.17
C HIS A 343 -4.25 13.28 -0.30
N LEU A 344 -3.43 13.82 0.61
CA LEU A 344 -2.34 14.73 0.25
C LEU A 344 -1.26 14.01 -0.57
N LEU A 345 -0.97 12.74 -0.28
CA LEU A 345 -0.08 11.91 -1.08
C LEU A 345 -0.60 11.76 -2.52
N LYS A 346 -1.90 11.47 -2.72
CA LYS A 346 -2.52 11.41 -4.05
C LYS A 346 -2.42 12.76 -4.76
N LEU A 347 -2.76 13.86 -4.09
CA LEU A 347 -2.68 15.21 -4.67
C LEU A 347 -1.24 15.63 -4.98
N SER A 348 -0.24 15.20 -4.20
CA SER A 348 1.17 15.45 -4.50
C SER A 348 1.68 14.74 -5.74
N SER A 349 1.21 13.50 -5.98
CA SER A 349 1.55 12.75 -7.20
C SER A 349 0.93 13.40 -8.44
N ILE A 350 -0.30 13.89 -8.31
CA ILE A 350 -0.96 14.69 -9.34
C ILE A 350 -0.20 15.99 -9.57
N ALA A 351 0.13 16.74 -8.52
CA ALA A 351 0.85 18.02 -8.62
C ALA A 351 2.20 17.85 -9.32
N GLN A 352 2.95 16.80 -9.00
CA GLN A 352 4.21 16.46 -9.68
C GLN A 352 4.01 16.28 -11.19
N THR A 353 2.96 15.54 -11.58
CA THR A 353 2.61 15.31 -13.00
C THR A 353 2.23 16.61 -13.71
N LEU A 354 1.43 17.46 -13.06
CA LEU A 354 1.03 18.75 -13.60
C LEU A 354 2.22 19.70 -13.78
N LEU A 355 3.19 19.72 -12.85
CA LEU A 355 4.39 20.55 -12.99
C LEU A 355 5.24 20.15 -14.22
N VAL A 356 5.32 18.85 -14.53
CA VAL A 356 5.99 18.37 -15.76
C VAL A 356 5.25 18.88 -17.00
N GLY A 357 3.92 18.76 -17.02
CA GLY A 357 3.10 19.28 -18.12
C GLY A 357 3.18 20.80 -18.29
N ASN A 358 3.28 21.54 -17.19
CA ASN A 358 3.39 23.00 -17.20
C ASN A 358 4.76 23.49 -17.70
N ALA A 359 5.80 22.66 -17.62
CA ALA A 359 7.15 22.99 -18.08
C ALA A 359 7.44 22.54 -19.52
N ILE A 360 6.40 22.19 -20.29
CA ILE A 360 6.57 21.68 -21.64
C ILE A 360 7.06 22.76 -22.61
N ASN A 361 7.99 22.39 -23.49
CA ASN A 361 8.47 23.25 -24.57
C ASN A 361 7.73 22.94 -25.88
N PRO A 362 7.60 23.91 -26.79
CA PRO A 362 7.06 23.67 -28.12
C PRO A 362 7.81 22.53 -28.84
N TRP A 363 7.05 21.61 -29.44
CA TRP A 363 7.63 20.52 -30.23
C TRP A 363 8.14 21.04 -31.58
N SER A 364 9.13 20.36 -32.13
CA SER A 364 9.68 20.63 -33.47
C SER A 364 8.84 20.01 -34.59
N SER A 365 8.07 18.96 -34.30
CA SER A 365 7.23 18.25 -35.28
C SER A 365 5.98 17.66 -34.61
N VAL A 366 4.98 17.32 -35.44
CA VAL A 366 3.76 16.62 -35.01
C VAL A 366 4.12 15.26 -34.39
N MET A 367 5.06 14.51 -34.98
CA MET A 367 5.49 13.22 -34.45
C MET A 367 6.11 13.33 -33.05
N GLN A 368 6.94 14.35 -32.81
CA GLN A 368 7.54 14.55 -31.48
C GLN A 368 6.46 14.81 -30.41
N ALA A 369 5.38 15.51 -30.75
CA ALA A 369 4.26 15.73 -29.84
C ALA A 369 3.54 14.42 -29.50
N ILE A 370 3.35 13.55 -30.49
CA ILE A 370 2.70 12.24 -30.32
C ILE A 370 3.58 11.27 -29.53
N GLU A 371 4.88 11.22 -29.82
CA GLU A 371 5.85 10.42 -29.04
C GLU A 371 5.86 10.84 -27.58
N TRP A 372 5.93 12.15 -27.33
CA TRP A 372 5.83 12.67 -25.97
C TRP A 372 4.50 12.26 -25.31
N TYR A 373 3.38 12.43 -26.01
CA TYR A 373 2.05 12.11 -25.46
C TYR A 373 1.93 10.63 -25.09
N THR A 374 2.35 9.75 -25.99
CA THR A 374 2.22 8.29 -25.83
C THR A 374 3.22 7.68 -24.85
N GLN A 375 4.34 8.36 -24.58
CA GLN A 375 5.35 7.93 -23.60
C GLN A 375 5.07 8.46 -22.20
N SER A 376 4.64 9.72 -22.06
CA SER A 376 4.46 10.34 -20.74
C SER A 376 3.33 11.36 -20.67
N GLY A 377 2.99 12.06 -21.76
CA GLY A 377 1.97 13.13 -21.73
C GLY A 377 0.57 12.65 -21.35
N TYR A 378 0.20 11.41 -21.67
CA TYR A 378 -1.10 10.83 -21.30
C TYR A 378 -1.34 10.79 -19.78
N THR A 379 -0.28 10.80 -18.96
CA THR A 379 -0.38 10.82 -17.48
C THR A 379 -1.01 12.11 -16.96
N ILE A 380 -0.96 13.20 -17.76
CA ILE A 380 -1.64 14.45 -17.43
C ILE A 380 -3.16 14.25 -17.52
N ASP A 381 -3.66 13.52 -18.51
CA ASP A 381 -5.08 13.22 -18.65
C ASP A 381 -5.56 12.27 -17.54
N GLU A 382 -4.73 11.30 -17.15
CA GLU A 382 -4.99 10.45 -15.98
C GLU A 382 -5.11 11.29 -14.69
N ALA A 383 -4.19 12.24 -14.48
CA ALA A 383 -4.28 13.18 -13.37
C ALA A 383 -5.56 14.03 -13.44
N GLY A 384 -6.00 14.41 -14.64
CA GLY A 384 -7.28 15.06 -14.90
C GLY A 384 -8.47 14.24 -14.40
N GLU A 385 -8.57 12.96 -14.78
CA GLU A 385 -9.66 12.07 -14.34
C GLU A 385 -9.74 12.01 -12.81
N LEU A 386 -8.58 11.81 -12.15
CA LEU A 386 -8.51 11.69 -10.70
C LEU A 386 -8.86 13.00 -9.97
N LEU A 387 -8.62 14.14 -10.61
CA LEU A 387 -9.03 15.43 -10.08
C LEU A 387 -10.55 15.62 -10.20
N PHE A 388 -11.16 15.26 -11.34
CA PHE A 388 -12.60 15.45 -11.55
C PHE A 388 -13.50 14.49 -10.78
N GLU A 389 -13.02 13.29 -10.46
CA GLU A 389 -13.72 12.28 -9.65
C GLU A 389 -14.25 12.87 -8.33
N GLU A 390 -15.56 12.89 -8.11
CA GLU A 390 -16.19 13.34 -6.88
C GLU A 390 -16.22 12.20 -5.84
N LYS A 391 -15.68 12.44 -4.65
CA LYS A 391 -15.67 11.47 -3.53
C LYS A 391 -16.24 12.11 -2.27
N GLU A 392 -17.17 11.43 -1.63
CA GLU A 392 -17.79 11.87 -0.36
C GLU A 392 -16.77 11.93 0.79
N GLU A 393 -15.68 11.17 0.70
CA GLU A 393 -14.62 11.08 1.72
C GLU A 393 -13.70 12.31 1.80
N PHE A 394 -13.77 13.23 0.83
CA PHE A 394 -12.96 14.45 0.86
C PHE A 394 -13.61 15.54 1.71
N SER A 395 -12.85 16.05 2.69
CA SER A 395 -13.24 17.27 3.41
C SER A 395 -13.29 18.48 2.48
N ASP A 396 -14.06 19.50 2.86
CA ASP A 396 -14.17 20.77 2.12
C ASP A 396 -12.79 21.40 1.85
N ASP A 397 -11.89 21.34 2.84
CA ASP A 397 -10.53 21.84 2.73
C ASP A 397 -9.69 21.09 1.66
N ILE A 398 -9.81 19.76 1.60
CA ILE A 398 -9.15 18.95 0.57
C ILE A 398 -9.76 19.22 -0.81
N ASN A 399 -11.08 19.43 -0.86
CA ASN A 399 -11.78 19.81 -2.08
C ASN A 399 -11.30 21.17 -2.61
N GLU A 400 -11.02 22.13 -1.74
CA GLU A 400 -10.45 23.43 -2.14
C GLU A 400 -9.06 23.27 -2.80
N ILE A 401 -8.17 22.48 -2.19
CA ILE A 401 -6.84 22.20 -2.76
C ILE A 401 -6.98 21.50 -4.12
N ARG A 402 -7.86 20.49 -4.19
CA ARG A 402 -8.15 19.73 -5.41
C ARG A 402 -8.70 20.63 -6.52
N ASP A 403 -9.62 21.54 -6.21
CA ASP A 403 -10.22 22.45 -7.19
C ASP A 403 -9.21 23.45 -7.75
N ARG A 404 -8.22 23.85 -6.94
CA ARG A 404 -7.08 24.64 -7.43
C ARG A 404 -6.23 23.84 -8.42
N LEU A 405 -5.94 22.58 -8.12
CA LEU A 405 -5.21 21.70 -9.05
C LEU A 405 -6.01 21.39 -10.32
N LYS A 406 -7.35 21.26 -10.25
CA LYS A 406 -8.23 21.18 -11.43
C LYS A 406 -8.03 22.38 -12.35
N ARG A 407 -7.97 23.60 -11.80
CA ARG A 407 -7.71 24.81 -12.60
C ARG A 407 -6.34 24.79 -13.27
N LEU A 408 -5.31 24.33 -12.57
CA LEU A 408 -3.97 24.16 -13.16
C LEU A 408 -3.96 23.13 -14.28
N TYR A 409 -4.60 21.98 -14.08
CA TYR A 409 -4.77 20.96 -15.12
C TYR A 409 -5.43 21.55 -16.38
N LEU A 410 -6.54 22.28 -16.21
CA LEU A 410 -7.25 22.92 -17.31
C LEU A 410 -6.37 23.92 -18.09
N GLN A 411 -5.55 24.72 -17.38
CA GLN A 411 -4.57 25.62 -18.00
C GLN A 411 -3.51 24.85 -18.81
N ILE A 412 -2.98 23.76 -18.26
CA ILE A 412 -1.96 22.93 -18.90
C ILE A 412 -2.51 22.26 -20.16
N VAL A 413 -3.69 21.64 -20.10
CA VAL A 413 -4.31 21.00 -21.26
C VAL A 413 -4.59 22.01 -22.37
N SER A 414 -5.04 23.22 -22.02
CA SER A 414 -5.22 24.30 -23.01
C SER A 414 -3.89 24.76 -23.62
N HIS A 415 -2.81 24.83 -22.84
CA HIS A 415 -1.48 25.16 -23.34
C HIS A 415 -0.94 24.09 -24.30
N ILE A 416 -0.99 22.82 -23.89
CA ILE A 416 -0.63 21.65 -24.71
C ILE A 416 -1.42 21.63 -26.02
N GLY A 417 -2.74 21.83 -25.94
CA GLY A 417 -3.62 21.88 -27.10
C GLY A 417 -3.23 23.00 -28.06
N SER A 418 -2.83 24.18 -27.55
CA SER A 418 -2.39 25.30 -28.37
C SER A 418 -1.09 24.99 -29.11
N LEU A 419 -0.09 24.44 -28.40
CA LEU A 419 1.18 24.02 -29.00
C LEU A 419 0.95 22.98 -30.11
N PHE A 420 0.06 22.02 -29.86
CA PHE A 420 -0.22 20.96 -30.82
C PHE A 420 -0.98 21.48 -32.03
N SER A 421 -2.00 22.32 -31.81
CA SER A 421 -2.72 23.01 -32.88
C SER A 421 -1.78 23.83 -33.78
N GLU A 422 -0.80 24.52 -33.20
CA GLU A 422 0.18 25.28 -33.97
C GLU A 422 1.04 24.36 -34.84
N ARG A 423 1.45 23.20 -34.32
CA ARG A 423 2.19 22.22 -35.13
C ARG A 423 1.36 21.64 -36.26
N LEU A 424 0.09 21.33 -36.02
CA LEU A 424 -0.84 20.88 -37.07
C LEU A 424 -1.12 21.97 -38.11
N ALA A 425 -1.13 23.25 -37.72
CA ALA A 425 -1.27 24.36 -38.67
C ALA A 425 -0.10 24.43 -39.67
N HIS A 426 1.11 24.11 -39.20
CA HIS A 426 2.32 24.06 -40.04
C HIS A 426 2.43 22.78 -40.86
N ASP A 427 1.98 21.65 -40.32
CA ASP A 427 1.99 20.34 -40.99
C ASP A 427 0.63 19.64 -40.85
N CYS A 428 -0.31 20.03 -41.70
CA CYS A 428 -1.68 19.51 -41.67
C CYS A 428 -1.80 18.04 -42.06
N ASN A 429 -0.73 17.44 -42.62
CA ASN A 429 -0.64 16.03 -42.96
C ASN A 429 0.20 15.23 -41.95
N GLY A 430 0.75 15.87 -40.91
CA GLY A 430 1.66 15.24 -39.96
C GLY A 430 1.06 14.05 -39.20
N ILE A 431 -0.28 14.00 -39.09
CA ILE A 431 -1.02 12.86 -38.53
C ILE A 431 -1.38 11.78 -39.55
N SER A 432 -1.45 12.13 -40.84
CA SER A 432 -1.90 11.22 -41.90
C SER A 432 -0.94 10.04 -42.14
N THR A 433 0.30 10.17 -41.68
CA THR A 433 1.35 9.14 -41.75
C THR A 433 1.18 8.03 -40.72
N LEU A 434 0.36 8.25 -39.68
CA LEU A 434 0.10 7.25 -38.65
C LEU A 434 -0.93 6.23 -39.13
N GLU A 435 -0.77 4.99 -38.66
CA GLU A 435 -1.77 3.94 -38.85
C GLU A 435 -3.07 4.30 -38.12
N THR A 436 -4.18 4.01 -38.77
CA THR A 436 -5.50 3.98 -38.14
C THR A 436 -5.63 2.78 -37.20
N ALA A 437 -6.61 2.80 -36.29
CA ALA A 437 -6.87 1.66 -35.40
C ALA A 437 -7.15 0.38 -36.20
N GLY A 438 -7.86 0.50 -37.34
CA GLY A 438 -8.13 -0.60 -38.26
C GLY A 438 -6.89 -1.19 -38.91
N GLU A 439 -5.97 -0.34 -39.40
CA GLU A 439 -4.70 -0.80 -39.96
C GLU A 439 -3.85 -1.53 -38.92
N LYS A 440 -3.75 -0.95 -37.72
CA LYS A 440 -3.03 -1.57 -36.60
C LYS A 440 -3.64 -2.90 -36.20
N ALA A 441 -4.97 -2.96 -36.08
CA ALA A 441 -5.68 -4.19 -35.77
C ALA A 441 -5.46 -5.25 -36.86
N ASN A 442 -5.55 -4.88 -38.15
CA ASN A 442 -5.29 -5.81 -39.25
C ASN A 442 -3.88 -6.41 -39.19
N ASN A 443 -2.87 -5.59 -38.86
CA ASN A 443 -1.50 -6.07 -38.68
C ASN A 443 -1.39 -7.05 -37.50
N LEU A 444 -2.01 -6.73 -36.35
CA LEU A 444 -2.03 -7.60 -35.17
C LEU A 444 -2.76 -8.93 -35.40
N LEU A 445 -3.84 -8.91 -36.19
CA LEU A 445 -4.57 -10.13 -36.59
C LEU A 445 -3.69 -11.10 -37.39
N GLN A 446 -2.71 -10.59 -38.14
CA GLN A 446 -1.83 -11.39 -38.99
C GLN A 446 -0.63 -11.99 -38.24
N LEU A 447 -0.27 -11.48 -37.05
CA LEU A 447 0.91 -11.92 -36.29
C LEU A 447 0.85 -13.37 -35.83
N GLN A 448 -0.34 -13.84 -35.42
CA GLN A 448 -0.52 -15.22 -34.95
C GLN A 448 -1.85 -15.80 -35.40
N LYS A 449 -1.88 -17.13 -35.56
CA LYS A 449 -3.09 -17.89 -35.92
C LYS A 449 -3.74 -18.48 -34.68
N GLY A 450 -5.07 -18.42 -34.61
CA GLY A 450 -5.83 -19.00 -33.51
C GLY A 450 -7.11 -18.23 -33.25
N PRO A 451 -7.97 -18.71 -32.33
CA PRO A 451 -9.19 -18.02 -31.98
C PRO A 451 -8.92 -16.64 -31.40
N LEU A 452 -9.68 -15.63 -31.84
CA LEU A 452 -9.47 -14.24 -31.44
C LEU A 452 -10.79 -13.53 -31.12
N VAL A 453 -10.73 -12.62 -30.16
CA VAL A 453 -11.83 -11.74 -29.79
C VAL A 453 -11.48 -10.32 -30.18
N PHE A 454 -12.28 -9.74 -31.06
CA PHE A 454 -12.18 -8.35 -31.44
C PHE A 454 -13.13 -7.53 -30.55
N ILE A 455 -12.59 -6.64 -29.73
CA ILE A 455 -13.38 -5.80 -28.83
C ILE A 455 -13.33 -4.37 -29.34
N PHE A 456 -14.50 -3.77 -29.53
CA PHE A 456 -14.63 -2.34 -29.77
C PHE A 456 -15.14 -1.67 -28.50
N LEU A 457 -14.38 -0.72 -27.97
CA LEU A 457 -14.77 0.13 -26.83
C LEU A 457 -14.91 1.57 -27.33
N ASP A 458 -16.14 2.08 -27.34
CA ASP A 458 -16.46 3.44 -27.81
C ASP A 458 -15.84 4.50 -26.90
N ALA A 459 -15.18 5.51 -27.47
CA ALA A 459 -14.52 6.60 -26.76
C ALA A 459 -13.43 6.20 -25.72
N LEU A 460 -12.70 5.10 -25.92
CA LEU A 460 -11.58 4.73 -25.04
C LEU A 460 -10.35 5.63 -25.26
N ARG A 461 -10.14 6.62 -24.38
CA ARG A 461 -8.96 7.50 -24.42
C ARG A 461 -7.65 6.73 -24.18
N TYR A 462 -6.53 7.26 -24.67
CA TYR A 462 -5.23 6.57 -24.64
C TYR A 462 -4.75 6.20 -23.22
N ASP A 463 -4.83 7.11 -22.26
CA ASP A 463 -4.53 6.86 -20.84
C ASP A 463 -5.41 5.75 -20.24
N LEU A 464 -6.69 5.72 -20.59
CA LEU A 464 -7.61 4.66 -20.17
C LEU A 464 -7.24 3.31 -20.79
N GLY A 465 -6.76 3.31 -22.04
CA GLY A 465 -6.21 2.11 -22.68
C GLY A 465 -4.96 1.58 -21.98
N VAL A 466 -4.05 2.47 -21.57
CA VAL A 466 -2.87 2.12 -20.75
C VAL A 466 -3.30 1.53 -19.42
N ARG A 467 -4.25 2.14 -18.71
CA ARG A 467 -4.80 1.62 -17.46
C ARG A 467 -5.49 0.27 -17.64
N LEU A 468 -6.29 0.09 -18.68
CA LEU A 468 -6.94 -1.21 -18.98
C LEU A 468 -5.89 -2.31 -19.20
N ALA A 469 -4.84 -2.03 -19.98
CA ALA A 469 -3.75 -2.98 -20.18
C ALA A 469 -3.01 -3.28 -18.87
N ALA A 470 -2.76 -2.26 -18.03
CA ALA A 470 -2.16 -2.45 -16.71
C ALA A 470 -3.03 -3.35 -15.81
N MET A 471 -4.34 -3.16 -15.81
CA MET A 471 -5.29 -4.00 -15.07
C MET A 471 -5.36 -5.44 -15.59
N LEU A 472 -5.23 -5.65 -16.91
CA LEU A 472 -5.15 -6.98 -17.50
C LEU A 472 -3.82 -7.70 -17.20
N ASN A 473 -2.74 -6.94 -17.03
CA ASN A 473 -1.43 -7.43 -16.62
C ASN A 473 -1.32 -7.64 -15.10
N GLN A 474 -2.18 -6.98 -14.32
CA GLN A 474 -2.15 -7.06 -12.86
C GLN A 474 -2.42 -8.50 -12.41
N GLY A 475 -1.47 -9.04 -11.65
CA GLY A 475 -1.56 -10.42 -11.16
C GLY A 475 -1.11 -11.48 -12.15
N GLU A 476 -0.62 -11.12 -13.32
CA GLU A 476 -0.10 -12.10 -14.28
C GLU A 476 1.42 -12.26 -14.13
N GLY A 477 1.92 -13.50 -14.27
CA GLY A 477 3.36 -13.80 -14.17
C GLY A 477 4.21 -13.24 -15.32
N GLY A 478 3.59 -12.61 -16.33
CA GLY A 478 4.24 -11.97 -17.46
C GLY A 478 3.31 -10.95 -18.13
N GLN A 479 3.85 -10.14 -19.04
CA GLN A 479 3.07 -9.12 -19.75
C GLN A 479 2.10 -9.77 -20.75
N ARG A 480 0.80 -9.63 -20.50
CA ARG A 480 -0.30 -10.18 -21.32
C ARG A 480 -0.82 -9.17 -22.32
N ALA A 481 -1.04 -7.95 -21.86
CA ALA A 481 -1.62 -6.86 -22.62
C ALA A 481 -0.56 -5.79 -22.94
N GLN A 482 -0.52 -5.37 -24.19
CA GLN A 482 0.35 -4.32 -24.71
C GLN A 482 -0.48 -3.26 -25.40
N VAL A 483 -0.14 -1.99 -25.19
CA VAL A 483 -0.81 -0.85 -25.83
C VAL A 483 0.02 -0.35 -26.99
N HIS A 484 -0.63 -0.20 -28.13
CA HIS A 484 -0.12 0.53 -29.27
C HIS A 484 -0.95 1.79 -29.46
N TYR A 485 -0.37 2.87 -29.95
CA TYR A 485 -1.12 4.03 -30.39
C TYR A 485 -1.53 3.89 -31.86
N ALA A 486 -2.64 4.53 -32.21
CA ALA A 486 -3.13 4.72 -33.56
C ALA A 486 -3.77 6.11 -33.68
N ARG A 487 -4.07 6.54 -34.91
CA ARG A 487 -4.85 7.76 -35.14
C ARG A 487 -6.35 7.48 -35.26
N ALA A 488 -7.17 8.35 -34.68
CA ALA A 488 -8.59 8.45 -34.96
C ALA A 488 -8.81 9.07 -36.36
N SER A 489 -10.04 8.95 -36.87
CA SER A 489 -10.46 9.70 -38.05
C SER A 489 -10.62 11.19 -37.72
N LEU A 490 -10.58 12.04 -38.75
CA LEU A 490 -11.03 13.43 -38.66
C LEU A 490 -12.27 13.66 -39.55
N PRO A 491 -13.39 14.19 -39.00
CA PRO A 491 -13.63 14.45 -37.57
C PRO A 491 -13.58 13.17 -36.71
N SER A 492 -13.18 13.31 -35.45
CA SER A 492 -13.02 12.21 -34.48
C SER A 492 -14.35 11.85 -33.82
N ILE A 493 -15.29 11.38 -34.66
CA ILE A 493 -16.64 10.99 -34.27
C ILE A 493 -16.90 9.53 -34.61
N THR A 494 -17.72 8.85 -33.81
CA THR A 494 -18.03 7.42 -33.96
C THR A 494 -18.47 7.04 -35.36
N MET A 495 -19.29 7.86 -36.00
CA MET A 495 -19.79 7.57 -37.34
C MET A 495 -18.68 7.35 -38.38
N ILE A 496 -17.55 8.04 -38.29
CA ILE A 496 -16.41 7.86 -39.20
C ILE A 496 -15.35 6.95 -38.55
N GLY A 497 -15.11 7.11 -37.25
CA GLY A 497 -14.07 6.39 -36.52
C GLY A 497 -14.36 4.89 -36.38
N LYS A 498 -15.62 4.49 -36.17
CA LYS A 498 -16.02 3.07 -36.10
C LYS A 498 -15.65 2.32 -37.38
N PRO A 499 -16.02 2.77 -38.60
CA PRO A 499 -15.50 2.18 -39.84
C PRO A 499 -13.96 2.15 -39.94
N HIS A 500 -13.25 3.19 -39.48
CA HIS A 500 -11.78 3.25 -39.51
C HIS A 500 -11.11 2.37 -38.43
N SER A 501 -11.87 1.85 -37.46
CA SER A 501 -11.40 0.88 -36.47
C SER A 501 -11.53 -0.57 -36.94
N LEU A 502 -12.32 -0.82 -37.99
CA LEU A 502 -12.44 -2.14 -38.61
C LEU A 502 -11.10 -2.54 -39.24
N PRO A 503 -10.73 -3.84 -39.25
CA PRO A 503 -9.43 -4.29 -39.77
C PRO A 503 -9.36 -4.22 -41.31
N ILE A 504 -9.36 -2.98 -41.82
CA ILE A 504 -9.42 -2.55 -43.21
C ILE A 504 -8.34 -1.47 -43.37
N SER A 505 -7.63 -1.46 -44.49
CA SER A 505 -6.70 -0.36 -44.77
C SER A 505 -7.48 0.93 -45.01
N SER A 506 -7.02 2.05 -44.44
CA SER A 506 -7.65 3.36 -44.63
C SER A 506 -7.71 3.78 -46.10
N SER A 507 -6.77 3.31 -46.93
CA SER A 507 -6.75 3.51 -48.39
C SER A 507 -7.92 2.86 -49.13
N GLN A 508 -8.59 1.88 -48.53
CA GLN A 508 -9.75 1.20 -49.09
C GLN A 508 -11.07 1.82 -48.62
N LEU A 509 -11.04 2.71 -47.63
CA LEU A 509 -12.21 3.37 -47.09
C LEU A 509 -12.48 4.66 -47.85
N LYS A 510 -13.74 4.84 -48.27
CA LYS A 510 -14.23 6.07 -48.88
C LYS A 510 -15.35 6.67 -48.04
N VAL A 511 -15.13 7.90 -47.58
CA VAL A 511 -16.08 8.68 -46.80
C VAL A 511 -16.74 9.72 -47.69
N SER A 512 -18.06 9.66 -47.78
CA SER A 512 -18.89 10.64 -48.50
C SER A 512 -19.98 11.20 -47.60
N PHE A 513 -20.44 12.41 -47.88
CA PHE A 513 -21.57 13.02 -47.18
C PHE A 513 -22.85 12.90 -48.03
N ASP A 514 -23.89 12.30 -47.46
CA ASP A 514 -25.22 12.20 -48.06
C ASP A 514 -26.03 13.45 -47.65
N GLU A 515 -26.10 14.43 -48.54
CA GLU A 515 -26.81 15.70 -48.31
C GLU A 515 -28.33 15.49 -48.12
N THR A 516 -28.89 14.37 -48.60
CA THR A 516 -30.33 14.08 -48.43
C THR A 516 -30.64 13.57 -47.03
N LYS A 517 -29.73 12.78 -46.45
CA LYS A 517 -29.84 12.28 -45.07
C LYS A 517 -29.19 13.21 -44.05
N GLY A 518 -28.39 14.17 -44.50
CA GLY A 518 -27.59 15.04 -43.64
C GLY A 518 -26.54 14.27 -42.84
N ASN A 519 -25.99 13.19 -43.39
CA ASN A 519 -25.11 12.28 -42.63
C ASN A 519 -23.94 11.74 -43.46
N PHE A 520 -22.88 11.29 -42.78
CA PHE A 520 -21.77 10.62 -43.45
C PHE A 520 -22.11 9.19 -43.81
N THR A 521 -21.43 8.70 -44.84
CA THR A 521 -21.50 7.32 -45.34
C THR A 521 -20.07 6.84 -45.57
N VAL A 522 -19.79 5.60 -45.17
CA VAL A 522 -18.46 5.01 -45.33
C VAL A 522 -18.58 3.68 -46.06
N THR A 523 -17.84 3.51 -47.15
CA THR A 523 -17.86 2.29 -47.97
C THR A 523 -16.45 1.79 -48.22
N THR A 524 -16.32 0.55 -48.66
CA THR A 524 -15.06 -0.02 -49.13
C THR A 524 -15.16 -0.46 -50.58
N ASN A 525 -14.02 -0.58 -51.26
CA ASN A 525 -13.98 -1.03 -52.66
C ASN A 525 -14.69 -2.39 -52.87
N ASP A 526 -14.53 -3.32 -51.92
CA ASP A 526 -15.06 -4.68 -52.01
C ASP A 526 -16.38 -4.88 -51.23
N PHE A 527 -16.86 -3.84 -50.56
CA PHE A 527 -18.11 -3.85 -49.79
C PHE A 527 -18.79 -2.48 -49.83
N LEU A 528 -19.75 -2.34 -50.77
CA LEU A 528 -20.42 -1.07 -51.08
C LEU A 528 -21.55 -0.68 -50.11
N LYS A 529 -21.86 -1.51 -49.09
CA LYS A 529 -22.85 -1.12 -48.08
C LYS A 529 -22.22 -0.15 -47.10
N ASP A 530 -23.04 0.81 -46.63
CA ASP A 530 -22.61 1.84 -45.71
C ASP A 530 -22.24 1.27 -44.32
N LEU A 531 -20.95 1.31 -44.00
CA LEU A 531 -20.35 0.80 -42.77
C LEU A 531 -20.67 1.64 -41.53
N THR A 532 -21.28 2.82 -41.68
CA THR A 532 -21.82 3.57 -40.53
C THR A 532 -22.99 2.85 -39.87
N VAL A 533 -23.64 1.93 -40.59
CA VAL A 533 -24.80 1.17 -40.12
C VAL A 533 -24.37 -0.13 -39.45
N ALA A 534 -24.87 -0.37 -38.23
CA ALA A 534 -24.46 -1.51 -37.42
C ALA A 534 -24.58 -2.88 -38.11
N GLY A 535 -25.70 -3.12 -38.79
CA GLY A 535 -25.91 -4.37 -39.53
C GLY A 535 -24.91 -4.58 -40.66
N ASN A 536 -24.42 -3.50 -41.29
CA ASN A 536 -23.54 -3.60 -42.45
C ASN A 536 -22.10 -3.93 -42.06
N TRP A 537 -21.54 -3.30 -41.02
CA TRP A 537 -20.19 -3.66 -40.58
C TRP A 537 -20.15 -5.07 -39.92
N ARG A 538 -21.25 -5.52 -39.30
CA ARG A 538 -21.38 -6.93 -38.85
C ARG A 538 -21.43 -7.92 -40.02
N ASP A 539 -22.18 -7.58 -41.06
CA ASP A 539 -22.20 -8.36 -42.32
C ASP A 539 -20.80 -8.41 -42.96
N TRP A 540 -20.06 -7.29 -42.92
CA TRP A 540 -18.66 -7.26 -43.36
C TRP A 540 -17.77 -8.21 -42.56
N PHE A 541 -17.80 -8.18 -41.21
CA PHE A 541 -17.03 -9.13 -40.39
C PHE A 541 -17.41 -10.59 -40.67
N SER A 542 -18.71 -10.85 -40.88
CA SER A 542 -19.21 -12.19 -41.17
C SER A 542 -18.67 -12.73 -42.50
N ARG A 543 -18.64 -11.89 -43.54
CA ARG A 543 -18.16 -12.26 -44.89
C ARG A 543 -16.65 -12.30 -44.99
N SER A 544 -15.98 -11.29 -44.44
CA SER A 544 -14.54 -11.07 -44.61
C SER A 544 -13.71 -11.89 -43.64
N LEU A 545 -14.18 -12.07 -42.39
CA LEU A 545 -13.42 -12.73 -41.31
C LEU A 545 -14.14 -13.96 -40.71
N GLY A 546 -15.31 -14.32 -41.24
CA GLY A 546 -16.04 -15.51 -40.79
C GLY A 546 -16.60 -15.42 -39.37
N VAL A 547 -16.80 -14.20 -38.85
CA VAL A 547 -17.38 -13.96 -37.52
C VAL A 547 -18.83 -14.43 -37.50
N LYS A 548 -19.21 -15.19 -36.47
CA LYS A 548 -20.59 -15.67 -36.28
C LYS A 548 -21.19 -15.27 -34.93
N GLN A 549 -20.39 -14.64 -34.09
CA GLN A 549 -20.76 -14.26 -32.74
C GLN A 549 -20.44 -12.79 -32.54
N PHE A 550 -21.50 -12.01 -32.34
CA PHE A 550 -21.47 -10.60 -31.98
C PHE A 550 -22.16 -10.50 -30.62
N MET A 551 -21.53 -9.82 -29.66
CA MET A 551 -22.10 -9.64 -28.32
C MET A 551 -21.86 -8.22 -27.84
N LEU A 552 -22.72 -7.74 -26.95
CA LEU A 552 -22.46 -6.56 -26.13
C LEU A 552 -21.69 -6.96 -24.87
N MET A 553 -20.97 -6.02 -24.25
CA MET A 553 -20.28 -6.26 -22.99
C MET A 553 -21.25 -6.72 -21.88
N ASP A 554 -22.47 -6.17 -21.85
CA ASP A 554 -23.55 -6.59 -20.95
C ASP A 554 -23.92 -8.08 -21.12
N GLU A 555 -23.97 -8.54 -22.37
CA GLU A 555 -24.28 -9.93 -22.72
C GLU A 555 -23.10 -10.85 -22.37
N VAL A 556 -21.85 -10.38 -22.52
CA VAL A 556 -20.66 -11.10 -22.03
C VAL A 556 -20.80 -11.35 -20.53
N LEU A 557 -21.12 -10.30 -19.77
CA LEU A 557 -21.14 -10.35 -18.30
C LEU A 557 -22.31 -11.16 -17.75
N SER A 558 -23.49 -11.09 -18.38
CA SER A 558 -24.71 -11.78 -17.91
C SER A 558 -24.96 -13.14 -18.57
N GLY A 559 -24.47 -13.35 -19.80
CA GLY A 559 -24.83 -14.50 -20.63
C GLY A 559 -23.76 -15.59 -20.72
N ASP A 560 -24.07 -16.59 -21.57
CA ASP A 560 -23.21 -17.71 -21.90
C ASP A 560 -22.40 -17.46 -23.17
N ILE A 561 -21.09 -17.39 -23.01
CA ILE A 561 -20.14 -17.18 -24.10
C ILE A 561 -19.79 -18.54 -24.73
N LYS A 562 -19.97 -18.67 -26.04
CA LYS A 562 -19.62 -19.88 -26.79
C LYS A 562 -18.10 -20.08 -26.83
N LYS A 563 -17.65 -21.33 -26.66
CA LYS A 563 -16.24 -21.71 -26.77
C LYS A 563 -15.73 -21.54 -28.21
N PRO A 564 -14.45 -21.17 -28.39
CA PRO A 564 -13.87 -21.08 -29.72
C PRO A 564 -13.76 -22.47 -30.36
N ASN A 565 -13.97 -22.54 -31.68
CA ASN A 565 -13.79 -23.76 -32.46
C ASN A 565 -13.53 -23.44 -33.94
N LYS A 566 -13.25 -24.45 -34.77
CA LYS A 566 -12.96 -24.25 -36.20
C LYS A 566 -14.05 -23.49 -36.97
N ASN A 567 -15.32 -23.62 -36.56
CA ASN A 567 -16.46 -22.94 -37.18
C ASN A 567 -16.79 -21.59 -36.53
N ASN A 568 -16.14 -21.24 -35.42
CA ASN A 568 -16.24 -19.99 -34.68
C ASN A 568 -14.84 -19.51 -34.27
N PRO A 569 -13.99 -19.11 -35.24
CA PRO A 569 -12.61 -18.71 -34.98
C PRO A 569 -12.51 -17.28 -34.45
N MET A 570 -13.57 -16.48 -34.57
CA MET A 570 -13.55 -15.09 -34.14
C MET A 570 -14.90 -14.65 -33.57
N MET A 571 -14.82 -13.86 -32.50
CA MET A 571 -15.96 -13.20 -31.86
C MET A 571 -15.74 -11.70 -31.85
N VAL A 572 -16.81 -10.92 -32.02
CA VAL A 572 -16.78 -9.46 -31.88
C VAL A 572 -17.59 -9.07 -30.63
N VAL A 573 -17.02 -8.20 -29.81
CA VAL A 573 -17.66 -7.64 -28.61
C VAL A 573 -17.70 -6.12 -28.72
N GLU A 574 -18.83 -5.50 -28.36
CA GLU A 574 -18.99 -4.05 -28.33
C GLU A 574 -19.25 -3.57 -26.89
N GLY A 575 -18.54 -2.54 -26.46
CA GLY A 575 -18.80 -1.76 -25.25
C GLY A 575 -18.96 -0.29 -25.63
N GLY A 576 -20.05 0.33 -25.20
CA GLY A 576 -20.39 1.73 -25.49
C GLY A 576 -20.55 2.58 -24.22
N GLU A 577 -20.25 2.01 -23.06
CA GLU A 577 -20.57 2.62 -21.76
C GLU A 577 -19.74 3.86 -21.47
N LEU A 578 -18.51 3.96 -22.00
CA LEU A 578 -17.66 5.15 -21.83
C LEU A 578 -18.27 6.37 -22.52
N ASP A 579 -18.61 6.26 -23.81
CA ASP A 579 -19.23 7.35 -24.55
C ASP A 579 -20.62 7.72 -23.98
N ALA A 580 -21.42 6.70 -23.61
CA ALA A 580 -22.74 6.91 -23.01
C ALA A 580 -22.65 7.66 -21.67
N SER A 581 -21.82 7.21 -20.73
CA SER A 581 -21.62 7.87 -19.43
C SER A 581 -20.94 9.24 -19.59
N GLY A 582 -20.07 9.41 -20.58
CA GLY A 582 -19.47 10.68 -20.93
C GLY A 582 -20.51 11.71 -21.40
N THR A 583 -21.38 11.31 -22.32
CA THR A 583 -22.42 12.15 -22.91
C THR A 583 -23.43 12.66 -21.87
N ILE A 584 -23.79 11.84 -20.88
CA ILE A 584 -24.69 12.24 -19.78
C ILE A 584 -23.96 12.96 -18.62
N GLY A 585 -22.64 13.07 -18.67
CA GLY A 585 -21.81 13.78 -17.69
C GLY A 585 -21.40 12.95 -16.45
N GLU A 586 -21.89 11.72 -16.33
CA GLU A 586 -21.60 10.82 -15.20
C GLU A 586 -20.12 10.42 -15.14
N LEU A 587 -19.49 10.20 -16.30
CA LEU A 587 -18.09 9.74 -16.37
C LEU A 587 -17.13 10.74 -15.72
N LYS A 588 -17.39 12.04 -15.87
CA LYS A 588 -16.58 13.10 -15.26
C LYS A 588 -16.65 13.03 -13.73
N GLN A 589 -17.81 12.73 -13.17
CA GLN A 589 -18.05 12.70 -11.73
C GLN A 589 -17.57 11.39 -11.10
N THR A 590 -17.82 10.27 -11.76
CA THR A 590 -17.54 8.93 -11.22
C THR A 590 -16.16 8.39 -11.59
N GLY A 591 -15.53 8.96 -12.62
CA GLY A 591 -14.30 8.46 -13.21
C GLY A 591 -14.49 7.14 -13.98
N ALA A 592 -13.48 6.75 -14.76
CA ALA A 592 -13.55 5.54 -15.60
C ALA A 592 -13.29 4.21 -14.86
N GLU A 593 -12.90 4.25 -13.58
CA GLU A 593 -12.38 3.06 -12.86
C GLU A 593 -13.37 1.89 -12.85
N ASN A 594 -14.65 2.15 -12.55
CA ASN A 594 -15.69 1.11 -12.52
C ASN A 594 -15.94 0.49 -13.90
N LEU A 595 -15.89 1.31 -14.96
CA LEU A 595 -16.04 0.85 -16.34
C LEU A 595 -14.82 0.03 -16.78
N LEU A 596 -13.61 0.43 -16.42
CA LEU A 596 -12.41 -0.36 -16.70
C LEU A 596 -12.46 -1.72 -15.97
N ARG A 597 -12.90 -1.76 -14.70
CA ARG A 597 -13.11 -3.01 -13.96
C ARG A 597 -14.15 -3.90 -14.62
N ARG A 598 -15.24 -3.31 -15.11
CA ARG A 598 -16.28 -3.99 -15.89
C ARG A 598 -15.68 -4.66 -17.13
N TYR A 599 -14.88 -3.93 -17.93
CA TYR A 599 -14.23 -4.48 -19.11
C TYR A 599 -13.21 -5.57 -18.79
N THR A 600 -12.37 -5.37 -17.76
CA THR A 600 -11.43 -6.39 -17.27
C THR A 600 -12.17 -7.67 -16.89
N LYS A 601 -13.29 -7.57 -16.16
CA LYS A 601 -14.13 -8.73 -15.79
C LYS A 601 -14.70 -9.42 -17.02
N GLY A 602 -15.19 -8.67 -18.00
CA GLY A 602 -15.68 -9.23 -19.27
C GLY A 602 -14.61 -10.01 -20.03
N ILE A 603 -13.40 -9.44 -20.15
CA ILE A 603 -12.26 -10.08 -20.82
C ILE A 603 -11.85 -11.38 -20.09
N LYS A 604 -11.79 -11.37 -18.74
CA LYS A 604 -11.53 -12.58 -17.94
C LYS A 604 -12.56 -13.67 -18.16
N LYS A 605 -13.86 -13.33 -18.13
CA LYS A 605 -14.95 -14.28 -18.38
C LYS A 605 -14.90 -14.88 -19.79
N ILE A 606 -14.48 -14.10 -20.78
CA ILE A 606 -14.25 -14.59 -22.15
C ILE A 606 -13.06 -15.57 -22.18
N ARG A 607 -11.98 -15.26 -21.47
CA ARG A 607 -10.79 -16.12 -21.33
C ARG A 607 -11.12 -17.47 -20.70
N GLU A 608 -11.91 -17.51 -19.64
CA GLU A 608 -12.34 -18.77 -19.00
C GLU A 608 -13.04 -19.74 -19.96
N LYS A 609 -13.61 -19.23 -21.05
CA LYS A 609 -14.26 -20.06 -22.09
C LYS A 609 -13.29 -20.52 -23.18
N GLY A 610 -11.99 -20.20 -23.06
CA GLY A 610 -10.91 -20.68 -23.91
C GLY A 610 -10.44 -19.68 -24.98
N TRP A 611 -10.92 -18.44 -24.95
CA TRP A 611 -10.47 -17.37 -25.85
C TRP A 611 -9.25 -16.68 -25.26
N ASN A 612 -8.08 -16.87 -25.86
CA ASN A 612 -6.83 -16.41 -25.26
C ASN A 612 -6.20 -15.20 -25.95
N ARG A 613 -6.77 -14.72 -27.07
CA ARG A 613 -6.23 -13.63 -27.88
C ARG A 613 -7.28 -12.56 -28.10
N PHE A 614 -6.89 -11.32 -27.88
CA PHE A 614 -7.76 -10.16 -27.89
C PHE A 614 -7.11 -9.01 -28.66
N VAL A 615 -7.91 -8.33 -29.49
CA VAL A 615 -7.57 -7.04 -30.08
C VAL A 615 -8.66 -6.08 -29.66
N ILE A 616 -8.29 -5.04 -28.90
CA ILE A 616 -9.20 -4.02 -28.39
C ILE A 616 -8.92 -2.72 -29.14
N VAL A 617 -9.94 -2.13 -29.72
CA VAL A 617 -9.85 -0.88 -30.50
C VAL A 617 -10.89 0.12 -30.01
N THR A 618 -10.69 1.37 -30.38
CA THR A 618 -11.66 2.47 -30.25
C THR A 618 -11.70 3.28 -31.55
N ASP A 619 -12.63 4.21 -31.62
CA ASP A 619 -12.87 5.12 -32.73
C ASP A 619 -12.33 6.54 -32.50
N HIS A 620 -12.45 7.05 -31.27
CA HIS A 620 -11.95 8.36 -30.86
C HIS A 620 -11.61 8.38 -29.36
N GLY A 621 -10.97 9.47 -28.93
CA GLY A 621 -10.91 9.85 -27.52
C GLY A 621 -11.74 11.10 -27.23
N TYR A 622 -11.57 11.68 -26.05
CA TYR A 622 -12.33 12.82 -25.57
C TYR A 622 -11.53 13.63 -24.53
N PHE A 623 -12.00 14.82 -24.19
CA PHE A 623 -11.50 15.55 -23.02
C PHE A 623 -12.63 16.21 -22.23
N HIS A 624 -12.36 16.44 -20.95
CA HIS A 624 -13.25 17.19 -20.06
C HIS A 624 -12.90 18.67 -20.06
N TRP A 625 -13.88 19.51 -20.40
CA TRP A 625 -13.70 20.96 -20.46
C TRP A 625 -14.96 21.71 -20.05
N GLN A 626 -14.78 22.90 -19.51
CA GLN A 626 -15.84 23.87 -19.27
C GLN A 626 -15.41 25.19 -19.93
N PRO A 627 -15.81 25.41 -21.19
CA PRO A 627 -15.36 26.59 -21.92
C PRO A 627 -15.90 27.87 -21.28
N GLY A 628 -15.02 28.85 -21.11
CA GLY A 628 -15.43 30.24 -20.87
C GLY A 628 -16.07 30.84 -22.11
N GLU A 629 -16.65 32.05 -22.00
CA GLU A 629 -17.28 32.72 -23.14
C GLU A 629 -16.31 32.93 -24.31
N ASP A 630 -15.06 33.30 -24.00
CA ASP A 630 -14.00 33.54 -24.99
C ASP A 630 -13.47 32.25 -25.64
N ASP A 631 -13.70 31.09 -25.02
CA ASP A 631 -13.35 29.78 -25.58
C ASP A 631 -14.41 29.27 -26.57
N ILE A 632 -15.54 29.98 -26.71
CA ILE A 632 -16.65 29.61 -27.59
C ILE A 632 -16.68 30.50 -28.84
N GLU A 633 -16.33 29.91 -29.97
CA GLU A 633 -16.29 30.58 -31.26
C GLU A 633 -17.63 30.47 -31.99
N THR A 634 -18.08 31.58 -32.58
CA THR A 634 -19.23 31.55 -33.51
C THR A 634 -18.77 31.00 -34.87
N ILE A 635 -19.55 30.08 -35.44
CA ILE A 635 -19.26 29.53 -36.76
C ILE A 635 -19.60 30.61 -37.82
N GLU A 636 -18.57 31.15 -38.45
CA GLU A 636 -18.72 31.99 -39.64
C GLU A 636 -19.12 31.14 -40.85
N ASN A 637 -20.11 31.59 -41.64
CA ASN A 637 -20.59 30.93 -42.86
C ASN A 637 -19.64 31.18 -44.05
N ASN A 638 -18.40 30.70 -43.94
CA ASN A 638 -17.42 30.77 -45.01
C ASN A 638 -17.30 29.39 -45.69
N GLY A 639 -17.67 29.32 -46.97
CA GLY A 639 -17.70 28.07 -47.75
C GLY A 639 -19.05 27.35 -47.67
N ASN A 640 -19.08 26.10 -48.15
CA ASN A 640 -20.27 25.25 -48.08
C ASN A 640 -20.16 24.29 -46.89
N ILE A 641 -20.84 24.63 -45.79
CA ILE A 641 -20.91 23.80 -44.58
C ILE A 641 -21.93 22.69 -44.79
N LEU A 642 -21.49 21.44 -44.61
CA LEU A 642 -22.33 20.25 -44.75
C LEU A 642 -22.74 19.67 -43.38
N TRP A 643 -21.82 19.73 -42.41
CA TRP A 643 -22.04 19.19 -41.06
C TRP A 643 -21.28 20.02 -40.03
N GLN A 644 -21.82 20.10 -38.80
CA GLN A 644 -21.20 20.85 -37.71
C GLN A 644 -21.49 20.24 -36.34
N SER A 645 -20.49 20.28 -35.47
CA SER A 645 -20.53 19.97 -34.04
C SER A 645 -19.73 21.01 -33.25
N ARG A 646 -19.63 20.83 -31.93
CA ARG A 646 -18.84 21.72 -31.06
C ARG A 646 -17.35 21.68 -31.34
N ARG A 647 -16.86 20.63 -31.98
CA ARG A 647 -15.43 20.41 -32.19
C ARG A 647 -15.02 20.31 -33.66
N ALA A 648 -15.98 20.22 -34.57
CA ALA A 648 -15.68 20.17 -35.99
C ALA A 648 -16.80 20.76 -36.86
N VAL A 649 -16.40 21.38 -37.96
CA VAL A 649 -17.28 21.80 -39.06
C VAL A 649 -16.72 21.16 -40.33
N VAL A 650 -17.54 20.43 -41.08
CA VAL A 650 -17.13 19.72 -42.29
C VAL A 650 -17.82 20.31 -43.50
N GLY A 651 -17.07 20.48 -44.58
CA GLY A 651 -17.60 21.13 -45.78
C GLY A 651 -16.60 21.24 -46.93
N ARG A 652 -16.96 22.09 -47.89
CA ARG A 652 -16.14 22.40 -49.08
C ARG A 652 -15.78 23.86 -49.09
N ASN A 653 -14.54 24.17 -49.49
CA ASN A 653 -14.02 25.55 -49.57
C ASN A 653 -14.19 26.32 -48.25
N LEU A 654 -14.05 25.63 -47.11
CA LEU A 654 -14.07 26.27 -45.79
C LEU A 654 -12.88 27.24 -45.66
N SER A 655 -13.08 28.36 -44.98
CA SER A 655 -12.00 29.28 -44.61
C SER A 655 -12.20 29.83 -43.19
N SER A 656 -11.11 30.00 -42.46
CA SER A 656 -11.12 30.59 -41.13
C SER A 656 -9.75 31.12 -40.76
N THR A 657 -9.72 32.21 -39.99
CA THR A 657 -8.52 32.75 -39.35
C THR A 657 -8.42 32.37 -37.87
N LYS A 658 -9.49 31.79 -37.31
CA LYS A 658 -9.63 31.47 -35.88
C LYS A 658 -9.67 29.98 -35.59
N SER A 659 -9.48 29.13 -36.59
CA SER A 659 -9.56 27.66 -36.46
C SER A 659 -8.68 26.99 -37.50
N LEU A 660 -8.35 25.73 -37.27
CA LEU A 660 -7.52 24.92 -38.15
C LEU A 660 -8.37 24.28 -39.24
N ILE A 661 -7.83 24.19 -40.45
CA ILE A 661 -8.45 23.47 -41.57
C ILE A 661 -7.55 22.29 -41.90
N LEU A 662 -8.11 21.09 -41.78
CA LEU A 662 -7.45 19.81 -41.97
C LEU A 662 -8.20 18.99 -43.04
N PRO A 663 -7.53 18.01 -43.67
CA PRO A 663 -8.23 17.07 -44.54
C PRO A 663 -9.16 16.17 -43.72
N ALA A 664 -10.39 15.93 -44.21
CA ALA A 664 -11.26 14.92 -43.62
C ALA A 664 -10.77 13.51 -44.01
N SER A 665 -10.73 12.60 -43.06
CA SER A 665 -10.19 11.24 -43.28
C SER A 665 -11.02 10.48 -44.31
N GLY A 666 -10.35 9.94 -45.34
CA GLY A 666 -10.97 9.12 -46.39
C GLY A 666 -11.95 9.88 -47.30
N SER A 667 -11.95 11.23 -47.27
CA SER A 667 -12.91 12.07 -48.02
C SER A 667 -12.21 13.12 -48.89
N ASP A 668 -12.97 13.70 -49.82
CA ASP A 668 -12.58 14.90 -50.58
C ASP A 668 -12.94 16.21 -49.85
N LEU A 669 -13.56 16.11 -48.67
CA LEU A 669 -13.99 17.22 -47.84
C LEU A 669 -12.86 17.75 -46.93
N THR A 670 -13.05 18.95 -46.40
CA THR A 670 -12.21 19.50 -45.33
C THR A 670 -12.95 19.57 -44.01
N VAL A 671 -12.20 19.44 -42.92
CA VAL A 671 -12.69 19.61 -41.54
C VAL A 671 -12.02 20.82 -40.92
N ARG A 672 -12.85 21.72 -40.40
CA ARG A 672 -12.46 22.88 -39.63
C ARG A 672 -12.61 22.54 -38.14
N VAL A 673 -11.53 22.62 -37.37
CA VAL A 673 -11.51 22.33 -35.93
C VAL A 673 -11.01 23.56 -35.15
N PRO A 674 -11.57 23.86 -33.97
CA PRO A 674 -11.15 25.01 -33.18
C PRO A 674 -9.73 24.79 -32.63
N TRP A 675 -9.03 25.87 -32.29
CA TRP A 675 -7.69 25.77 -31.67
C TRP A 675 -7.80 25.18 -30.27
N SER A 676 -6.85 24.33 -29.90
CA SER A 676 -6.77 23.78 -28.54
C SER A 676 -8.10 23.17 -28.08
N THR A 677 -8.55 23.52 -26.87
CA THR A 677 -9.77 23.06 -26.20
C THR A 677 -11.00 23.92 -26.50
N ASN A 678 -10.89 24.96 -27.35
CA ASN A 678 -12.00 25.85 -27.72
C ASN A 678 -13.17 25.09 -28.35
N ALA A 679 -14.37 25.67 -28.38
CA ALA A 679 -15.54 25.01 -28.96
C ALA A 679 -16.30 25.94 -29.91
N PHE A 680 -17.00 25.36 -30.88
CA PHE A 680 -17.96 26.11 -31.69
C PHE A 680 -19.31 26.24 -30.98
N LYS A 681 -19.95 27.40 -31.14
CA LYS A 681 -21.29 27.70 -30.62
C LYS A 681 -22.37 26.92 -31.38
N THR A 682 -22.63 25.69 -30.94
CA THR A 682 -23.70 24.81 -31.47
C THR A 682 -24.39 24.00 -30.36
N TYR A 683 -25.43 23.26 -30.74
CA TYR A 683 -26.21 22.39 -29.85
C TYR A 683 -25.36 21.24 -29.27
N GLY A 684 -25.67 20.77 -28.04
CA GLY A 684 -24.98 19.67 -27.35
C GLY A 684 -24.87 19.82 -25.81
N GLY A 685 -24.45 18.78 -25.11
CA GLY A 685 -24.15 18.81 -23.66
C GLY A 685 -22.75 19.37 -23.36
N LEU A 686 -22.60 20.13 -22.26
CA LEU A 686 -21.30 20.68 -21.83
C LEU A 686 -20.55 19.64 -20.98
N GLY A 687 -19.24 19.50 -21.16
CA GLY A 687 -18.38 18.72 -20.25
C GLY A 687 -17.67 17.49 -20.83
N PHE A 688 -18.13 16.97 -21.99
CA PHE A 688 -17.52 15.85 -22.71
C PHE A 688 -17.37 16.24 -24.19
N PHE A 689 -16.14 16.45 -24.64
CA PHE A 689 -15.84 16.96 -25.97
C PHE A 689 -15.04 15.96 -26.80
N HIS A 690 -15.53 15.68 -28.00
CA HIS A 690 -14.87 14.88 -29.03
C HIS A 690 -15.25 15.42 -30.42
N GLY A 691 -14.61 14.94 -31.48
CA GLY A 691 -14.83 15.35 -32.87
C GLY A 691 -13.75 16.26 -33.46
N GLY A 692 -12.88 16.81 -32.61
CA GLY A 692 -11.78 17.70 -32.98
C GLY A 692 -10.44 17.00 -33.19
N ALA A 693 -9.35 17.76 -33.06
CA ALA A 693 -7.99 17.33 -33.36
C ALA A 693 -6.99 17.52 -32.20
N THR A 694 -7.46 17.57 -30.94
CA THR A 694 -6.54 17.53 -29.78
C THR A 694 -5.86 16.16 -29.67
N LEU A 695 -4.69 16.10 -29.02
CA LEU A 695 -3.99 14.82 -28.77
C LEU A 695 -4.92 13.78 -28.12
N GLN A 696 -5.75 14.21 -27.17
CA GLN A 696 -6.74 13.39 -26.48
C GLN A 696 -7.83 12.82 -27.40
N GLU A 697 -8.21 13.57 -28.44
CA GLU A 697 -9.25 13.15 -29.39
C GLU A 697 -8.69 12.22 -30.47
N ILE A 698 -7.47 12.49 -30.97
CA ILE A 698 -6.94 11.83 -32.17
C ILE A 698 -5.93 10.73 -31.91
N ILE A 699 -5.24 10.70 -30.76
CA ILE A 699 -4.31 9.62 -30.43
C ILE A 699 -5.03 8.63 -29.53
N ILE A 700 -5.25 7.43 -30.07
CA ILE A 700 -6.12 6.42 -29.47
C ILE A 700 -5.39 5.10 -29.27
N PRO A 701 -5.79 4.29 -28.28
CA PRO A 701 -5.16 3.01 -27.98
C PRO A 701 -5.68 1.89 -28.89
N VAL A 702 -4.78 0.96 -29.21
CA VAL A 702 -5.08 -0.37 -29.73
C VAL A 702 -4.37 -1.36 -28.82
N ILE A 703 -5.12 -2.18 -28.10
CA ILE A 703 -4.57 -3.11 -27.11
C ILE A 703 -4.54 -4.51 -27.72
N TYR A 704 -3.36 -5.12 -27.75
CA TYR A 704 -3.21 -6.54 -28.00
C TYR A 704 -3.05 -7.26 -26.67
N ALA A 705 -3.89 -8.27 -26.40
CA ALA A 705 -3.72 -9.10 -25.22
C ALA A 705 -3.71 -10.59 -25.55
N GLU A 706 -2.76 -11.32 -24.99
CA GLU A 706 -2.59 -12.74 -25.21
C GLU A 706 -2.21 -13.48 -23.92
N TRP A 707 -2.90 -14.58 -23.65
CA TRP A 707 -2.62 -15.48 -22.51
C TRP A 707 -2.14 -16.85 -22.99
N PRO A 708 -1.26 -17.51 -22.22
CA PRO A 708 -0.93 -18.92 -22.44
C PRO A 708 -2.17 -19.81 -22.36
N GLN A 709 -2.20 -20.90 -23.14
CA GLN A 709 -3.32 -21.85 -23.13
C GLN A 709 -3.53 -22.56 -21.78
N LYS A 710 -2.48 -22.66 -20.97
CA LYS A 710 -2.54 -23.18 -19.60
C LYS A 710 -1.95 -22.14 -18.67
N THR A 711 -2.73 -21.71 -17.70
CA THR A 711 -2.29 -20.87 -16.59
C THR A 711 -2.48 -21.62 -15.29
N THR A 712 -1.56 -21.41 -14.36
CA THR A 712 -1.59 -22.01 -13.03
C THR A 712 -1.86 -20.89 -12.03
N GLU A 713 -2.96 -20.98 -11.29
CA GLU A 713 -3.28 -19.98 -10.28
C GLU A 713 -2.32 -20.11 -9.07
N ILE A 714 -1.97 -18.98 -8.46
CA ILE A 714 -1.11 -18.97 -7.27
C ILE A 714 -1.74 -19.73 -6.09
N THR A 715 -0.88 -20.19 -5.19
CA THR A 715 -1.30 -20.70 -3.88
C THR A 715 -1.44 -19.52 -2.92
N ILE A 716 -2.43 -19.55 -2.03
CA ILE A 716 -2.61 -18.49 -1.02
C ILE A 716 -2.16 -19.02 0.33
N VAL A 717 -1.40 -18.21 1.06
CA VAL A 717 -0.96 -18.49 2.43
C VAL A 717 -1.65 -17.50 3.36
N LEU A 718 -2.36 -18.02 4.34
CA LEU A 718 -2.83 -17.26 5.50
C LEU A 718 -1.68 -17.20 6.51
N LYS A 719 -1.28 -15.99 6.93
CA LYS A 719 -0.33 -15.81 8.03
C LYS A 719 -1.01 -16.20 9.35
N PRO A 720 -0.26 -16.79 10.30
CA PRO A 720 -0.81 -17.24 11.56
C PRO A 720 -1.65 -16.17 12.27
N VAL A 721 -2.93 -16.47 12.50
CA VAL A 721 -3.85 -15.64 13.27
C VAL A 721 -3.87 -16.17 14.70
N GLN A 722 -3.10 -15.55 15.60
CA GLN A 722 -2.95 -16.04 16.98
C GLN A 722 -4.26 -16.07 17.76
N PHE A 723 -5.01 -14.98 17.74
CA PHE A 723 -6.30 -14.82 18.43
C PHE A 723 -7.08 -13.64 17.83
N ILE A 724 -8.41 -13.64 18.02
CA ILE A 724 -9.29 -12.53 17.68
C ILE A 724 -9.69 -11.81 18.98
N THR A 725 -9.33 -10.54 19.14
CA THR A 725 -9.57 -9.72 20.34
C THR A 725 -10.54 -8.56 20.08
N SER A 726 -11.19 -8.59 18.93
CA SER A 726 -11.74 -7.42 18.24
C SER A 726 -13.03 -7.78 17.47
N LEU A 727 -14.00 -6.85 17.43
CA LEU A 727 -15.20 -6.96 16.58
C LEU A 727 -14.93 -6.55 15.12
N THR A 728 -13.73 -6.05 14.84
CA THR A 728 -13.24 -5.71 13.50
C THR A 728 -11.90 -6.41 13.22
N PRO A 729 -11.85 -7.75 13.31
CA PRO A 729 -10.59 -8.47 13.28
C PRO A 729 -9.88 -8.29 11.95
N ARG A 730 -8.55 -8.37 12.00
CA ARG A 730 -7.70 -8.25 10.83
C ARG A 730 -6.84 -9.49 10.68
N VAL A 731 -6.70 -9.96 9.44
CA VAL A 731 -5.86 -11.12 9.09
C VAL A 731 -4.86 -10.75 8.01
N GLN A 732 -3.81 -11.54 7.83
CA GLN A 732 -2.80 -11.30 6.80
C GLN A 732 -2.71 -12.47 5.84
N ILE A 733 -2.70 -12.19 4.54
CA ILE A 733 -2.53 -13.20 3.50
C ILE A 733 -1.38 -12.83 2.56
N GLU A 734 -0.77 -13.82 1.93
CA GLU A 734 0.27 -13.62 0.91
C GLU A 734 0.22 -14.71 -0.16
N ASP A 735 0.97 -14.51 -1.24
CA ASP A 735 1.26 -15.54 -2.23
C ASP A 735 2.19 -16.62 -1.64
N GLY A 736 1.76 -17.87 -1.73
CA GLY A 736 2.51 -19.07 -1.31
C GLY A 736 3.52 -19.59 -2.34
N GLY A 737 3.66 -18.91 -3.48
CA GLY A 737 4.61 -19.27 -4.53
C GLY A 737 6.04 -19.39 -4.01
N GLN A 738 6.70 -20.51 -4.31
CA GLN A 738 8.15 -20.62 -4.10
C GLN A 738 8.86 -19.55 -4.94
N LYS A 739 9.54 -18.60 -4.29
CA LYS A 739 10.49 -17.71 -4.96
C LYS A 739 11.55 -18.57 -5.66
N ARG A 740 11.39 -18.86 -6.94
CA ARG A 740 12.46 -19.47 -7.74
C ARG A 740 13.63 -18.48 -7.77
N LEU A 741 14.85 -19.00 -7.64
CA LEU A 741 16.07 -18.20 -7.66
C LEU A 741 16.28 -17.42 -8.98
N PHE A 742 15.54 -17.73 -10.05
CA PHE A 742 15.60 -17.04 -11.34
C PHE A 742 14.24 -17.02 -12.08
N GLY A 743 13.81 -15.81 -12.49
CA GLY A 743 12.70 -15.56 -13.43
C GLY A 743 11.28 -15.68 -12.84
N ALA A 744 10.38 -14.79 -13.26
CA ALA A 744 8.95 -14.94 -13.01
C ALA A 744 8.41 -16.08 -13.89
N ASP A 745 7.59 -16.98 -13.33
CA ASP A 745 6.92 -18.01 -14.11
C ASP A 745 5.74 -17.37 -14.86
N GLU A 746 5.93 -17.13 -16.15
CA GLU A 746 4.93 -16.52 -17.03
C GLU A 746 3.66 -17.37 -17.19
N SER A 747 3.56 -18.56 -16.60
CA SER A 747 2.32 -19.32 -16.56
C SER A 747 1.46 -19.03 -15.34
N LEU A 748 1.98 -18.30 -14.34
CA LEU A 748 1.24 -17.99 -13.11
C LEU A 748 0.19 -16.88 -13.33
N SER A 749 -0.94 -17.01 -12.63
CA SER A 749 -1.96 -15.98 -12.52
C SER A 749 -2.41 -15.80 -11.06
N GLY A 750 -2.67 -14.55 -10.68
CA GLY A 750 -3.20 -14.16 -9.37
C GLY A 750 -4.62 -14.67 -9.14
N ARG A 751 -5.10 -14.53 -7.91
CA ARG A 751 -6.46 -14.89 -7.49
C ARG A 751 -7.15 -13.70 -6.85
N THR A 752 -8.46 -13.63 -6.99
CA THR A 752 -9.28 -12.75 -6.14
C THR A 752 -9.87 -13.59 -5.02
N VAL A 753 -9.71 -13.15 -3.77
CA VAL A 753 -10.06 -13.92 -2.58
C VAL A 753 -10.96 -13.12 -1.65
N LEU A 754 -11.73 -13.84 -0.85
CA LEU A 754 -12.61 -13.32 0.17
C LEU A 754 -12.35 -14.07 1.48
N VAL A 755 -12.10 -13.32 2.56
CA VAL A 755 -11.91 -13.91 3.88
C VAL A 755 -13.22 -13.91 4.68
N LYS A 756 -13.52 -15.06 5.28
CA LYS A 756 -14.64 -15.27 6.20
C LYS A 756 -14.14 -15.94 7.47
N VAL A 757 -14.68 -15.56 8.62
CA VAL A 757 -14.48 -16.28 9.88
C VAL A 757 -15.79 -16.98 10.21
N ARG A 758 -15.71 -18.26 10.54
CA ARG A 758 -16.88 -19.10 10.81
C ARG A 758 -16.82 -19.69 12.21
N ASP A 759 -17.98 -19.91 12.82
CA ASP A 759 -18.08 -20.68 14.05
C ASP A 759 -17.98 -22.19 13.79
N LYS A 760 -18.07 -22.98 14.87
CA LYS A 760 -18.06 -24.46 14.82
C LYS A 760 -19.24 -25.06 14.04
N GLU A 761 -20.36 -24.35 13.92
CA GLU A 761 -21.52 -24.75 13.10
C GLU A 761 -21.37 -24.33 11.62
N GLY A 762 -20.32 -23.59 11.26
CA GLY A 762 -20.04 -23.12 9.91
C GLY A 762 -20.76 -21.81 9.53
N ARG A 763 -21.46 -21.17 10.47
CA ARG A 763 -22.09 -19.86 10.31
C ARG A 763 -21.01 -18.79 10.21
N VAL A 764 -21.19 -17.83 9.31
CA VAL A 764 -20.24 -16.71 9.15
C VAL A 764 -20.43 -15.76 10.34
N VAL A 765 -19.33 -15.43 11.01
CA VAL A 765 -19.28 -14.49 12.14
C VAL A 765 -18.66 -13.19 11.66
N PHE A 766 -17.50 -13.26 11.01
CA PHE A 766 -16.85 -12.09 10.39
C PHE A 766 -16.70 -12.29 8.90
N LYS A 767 -16.81 -11.20 8.14
CA LYS A 767 -16.66 -11.21 6.69
C LYS A 767 -15.90 -9.99 6.21
N GLN A 768 -15.01 -10.20 5.25
CA GLN A 768 -14.42 -9.12 4.47
C GLN A 768 -15.49 -8.42 3.61
N LYS A 769 -15.53 -7.09 3.62
CA LYS A 769 -16.53 -6.29 2.88
C LYS A 769 -16.48 -6.54 1.37
N GLU A 770 -15.29 -6.43 0.78
CA GLU A 770 -15.07 -6.62 -0.65
C GLU A 770 -13.91 -7.58 -0.93
N PRO A 771 -14.00 -8.43 -1.97
CA PRO A 771 -12.89 -9.31 -2.35
C PRO A 771 -11.60 -8.55 -2.69
N ILE A 772 -10.45 -9.17 -2.45
CA ILE A 772 -9.12 -8.59 -2.71
C ILE A 772 -8.30 -9.46 -3.66
N SER A 773 -7.43 -8.85 -4.47
CA SER A 773 -6.59 -9.60 -5.42
C SER A 773 -5.21 -9.89 -4.83
N VAL A 774 -4.82 -11.17 -4.84
CA VAL A 774 -3.48 -11.65 -4.49
C VAL A 774 -2.75 -11.99 -5.78
N ASN A 775 -1.57 -11.41 -5.96
CA ASN A 775 -0.79 -11.48 -7.19
C ASN A 775 0.50 -12.29 -6.98
N PRO A 776 1.03 -12.94 -8.02
CA PRO A 776 2.32 -13.62 -7.95
C PRO A 776 3.42 -12.65 -7.49
N GLY A 777 4.18 -13.04 -6.46
CA GLY A 777 5.23 -12.20 -5.87
C GLY A 777 4.71 -10.96 -5.12
N GLY A 778 3.40 -10.87 -4.88
CA GLY A 778 2.80 -9.83 -4.04
C GLY A 778 3.29 -9.94 -2.60
N GLY A 779 3.39 -8.78 -1.92
CA GLY A 779 3.69 -8.73 -0.49
C GLY A 779 2.51 -9.18 0.37
N VAL A 780 2.73 -9.18 1.69
CA VAL A 780 1.70 -9.47 2.68
C VAL A 780 0.59 -8.41 2.60
N GLN A 781 -0.66 -8.85 2.55
CA GLN A 781 -1.84 -7.98 2.54
C GLN A 781 -2.62 -8.17 3.83
N THR A 782 -2.90 -7.07 4.54
CA THR A 782 -3.73 -7.08 5.76
C THR A 782 -5.19 -6.81 5.38
N ILE A 783 -6.09 -7.70 5.79
CA ILE A 783 -7.52 -7.67 5.48
C ILE A 783 -8.29 -7.41 6.76
N GLN A 784 -9.08 -6.34 6.78
CA GLN A 784 -10.05 -6.07 7.84
C GLN A 784 -11.36 -6.79 7.55
N LEU A 785 -11.93 -7.39 8.60
CA LEU A 785 -13.20 -8.08 8.59
C LEU A 785 -14.20 -7.31 9.45
N GLU A 786 -15.48 -7.44 9.12
CA GLU A 786 -16.58 -6.84 9.85
C GLU A 786 -17.46 -7.95 10.41
N LEU A 787 -17.99 -7.74 11.62
CA LEU A 787 -19.01 -8.60 12.19
C LEU A 787 -20.25 -8.57 11.31
N VAL A 788 -20.76 -9.74 10.93
CA VAL A 788 -21.93 -9.80 10.05
C VAL A 788 -23.22 -9.58 10.84
N PRO A 789 -24.24 -8.90 10.27
CA PRO A 789 -25.55 -8.80 10.91
C PRO A 789 -26.15 -10.19 11.18
N GLY A 790 -26.64 -10.43 12.40
CA GLY A 790 -27.14 -11.73 12.84
C GLY A 790 -26.06 -12.73 13.23
N ALA A 791 -24.85 -12.26 13.56
CA ALA A 791 -23.79 -13.11 14.11
C ALA A 791 -24.27 -13.75 15.43
N PRO A 792 -23.94 -15.03 15.68
CA PRO A 792 -24.32 -15.70 16.92
C PRO A 792 -23.58 -15.09 18.11
N ALA A 793 -24.22 -15.07 19.28
CA ALA A 793 -23.53 -14.80 20.53
C ALA A 793 -22.42 -15.84 20.77
N LEU A 794 -21.21 -15.36 21.05
CA LEU A 794 -20.01 -16.18 21.24
C LEU A 794 -19.25 -15.67 22.47
N LEU A 795 -18.75 -16.60 23.28
CA LEU A 795 -17.98 -16.26 24.47
C LEU A 795 -16.47 -16.28 24.19
N SER A 796 -15.73 -15.46 24.93
CA SER A 796 -14.27 -15.54 24.98
C SER A 796 -13.83 -16.96 25.37
N GLY A 797 -12.87 -17.52 24.64
CA GLY A 797 -12.36 -18.89 24.73
C GLY A 797 -12.94 -19.84 23.66
N GLU A 798 -13.96 -19.43 22.90
CA GLU A 798 -14.46 -20.24 21.78
C GLU A 798 -13.49 -20.21 20.58
N TYR A 799 -13.46 -21.30 19.81
CA TYR A 799 -12.62 -21.39 18.61
C TYR A 799 -13.44 -21.12 17.35
N LEU A 800 -12.88 -20.28 16.48
CA LEU A 800 -13.40 -19.93 15.17
C LEU A 800 -12.47 -20.44 14.07
N MET A 801 -12.98 -20.50 12.84
CA MET A 801 -12.22 -20.90 11.66
C MET A 801 -12.10 -19.72 10.69
N VAL A 802 -10.89 -19.20 10.52
CA VAL A 802 -10.57 -18.24 9.46
C VAL A 802 -10.48 -19.01 8.15
N CYS A 803 -11.26 -18.65 7.15
CA CYS A 803 -11.31 -19.27 5.83
C CYS A 803 -10.97 -18.22 4.77
N VAL A 804 -9.95 -18.48 3.95
CA VAL A 804 -9.67 -17.74 2.72
C VAL A 804 -10.30 -18.50 1.57
N GLU A 805 -11.30 -17.90 0.93
CA GLU A 805 -12.05 -18.50 -0.18
C GLU A 805 -11.75 -17.75 -1.49
N ASP A 806 -11.74 -18.45 -2.62
CA ASP A 806 -11.71 -17.82 -3.93
C ASP A 806 -13.02 -17.06 -4.18
N ALA A 807 -12.93 -15.80 -4.57
CA ALA A 807 -14.10 -14.93 -4.70
C ALA A 807 -14.95 -15.27 -5.93
N GLU A 808 -14.39 -15.97 -6.92
CA GLU A 808 -15.07 -16.28 -8.17
C GLU A 808 -15.83 -17.62 -8.09
N ASN A 809 -15.27 -18.61 -7.39
CA ASN A 809 -15.81 -19.97 -7.35
C ASN A 809 -16.02 -20.56 -5.94
N GLU A 810 -15.76 -19.78 -4.89
CA GLU A 810 -15.92 -20.16 -3.47
C GLU A 810 -15.04 -21.34 -3.01
N GLN A 811 -14.01 -21.72 -3.78
CA GLN A 811 -13.04 -22.74 -3.36
C GLN A 811 -12.27 -22.28 -2.12
N ARG A 812 -12.17 -23.13 -1.09
CA ARG A 812 -11.30 -22.86 0.06
C ARG A 812 -9.82 -22.98 -0.34
N LEU A 813 -9.06 -21.94 -0.07
CA LEU A 813 -7.64 -21.81 -0.43
C LEU A 813 -6.72 -21.98 0.78
N ALA A 814 -7.12 -21.45 1.94
CA ALA A 814 -6.42 -21.59 3.21
C ALA A 814 -7.41 -21.53 4.38
N GLU A 815 -7.11 -22.20 5.48
CA GLU A 815 -7.89 -22.11 6.72
C GLU A 815 -7.01 -22.24 7.96
N GLU A 816 -7.42 -21.58 9.04
CA GLU A 816 -6.73 -21.63 10.33
C GLU A 816 -7.73 -21.50 11.48
N GLN A 817 -7.57 -22.33 12.50
CA GLN A 817 -8.36 -22.26 13.73
C GLN A 817 -7.79 -21.19 14.65
N VAL A 818 -8.65 -20.29 15.14
CA VAL A 818 -8.27 -19.14 15.98
C VAL A 818 -9.13 -19.08 17.24
N GLU A 819 -8.54 -18.72 18.37
CA GLU A 819 -9.26 -18.48 19.62
C GLU A 819 -9.88 -17.06 19.61
N LEU A 820 -11.17 -16.97 19.92
CA LEU A 820 -11.86 -15.72 20.20
C LEU A 820 -11.56 -15.29 21.64
N ARG A 821 -10.93 -14.14 21.83
CA ARG A 821 -10.63 -13.52 23.14
C ARG A 821 -11.43 -12.24 23.33
N GLN A 822 -12.67 -12.21 22.88
CA GLN A 822 -13.62 -11.13 23.10
C GLN A 822 -15.04 -11.71 23.07
N ASP A 823 -15.90 -11.30 23.99
CA ASP A 823 -17.31 -11.68 23.95
C ASP A 823 -18.03 -10.96 22.79
N ILE A 824 -18.88 -11.70 22.08
CA ILE A 824 -19.77 -11.19 21.03
C ILE A 824 -21.19 -11.39 21.54
N ASP A 825 -21.88 -10.27 21.80
CA ASP A 825 -23.31 -10.27 22.12
C ASP A 825 -24.15 -10.46 20.85
N ASP A 826 -25.45 -10.81 20.98
CA ASP A 826 -26.36 -10.93 19.83
C ASP A 826 -26.37 -9.61 19.01
N TRP A 827 -25.88 -9.66 17.77
CA TRP A 827 -25.60 -8.49 16.92
C TRP A 827 -26.55 -8.34 15.73
#